data_AF-A0A2P6VS62-F1
#
_entry.id   AF-A0A2P6VS62-F1
#
_cell.length_a   1.000
_cell.length_b   1.000
_cell.length_c   1.000
_cell.angle_alpha   90.00
_cell.angle_beta   90.00
_cell.angle_gamma   90.00
#
_symmetry.space_group_name_H-M   'P 1'
#
loop_
_entity.id
_entity.type
_entity.pdbx_description
1 polymer ?
#
loop_
_entity_poly.entity_id
_entity_poly.type
_entity_poly.pdbx_seq_one_letter_code
_entity_poly.pdbx_strand_id
1 'polypeptide(L)'
;MSATLCAARVQASTAGSSQASRAVPRSGAAARPAARPAPRQQQHRGQQQQHVANAAAVEAPASPHRMSEIEMWNGNKRLQTLVTDVAANTITIRSLDWDRDRFDIEFALQEGTTYNSYLIFGADKTALVDASHEKFRGLFMRTLNEELAKQGRSIDYVFCSHTEPDHSGLVKDVVEQFPEAIVCGSKVCLAFLDNLIHVPFKKQAVKGGDKIDLGGGHVLEFVMAPNLHWPDTMFTFDHATNVMYTCDAFGLHYCTEDPFDSELKPLEPHYQFYYQCLMGPNARSVSTALRKVKDLPYEIIANGHGPLLRYNVPELVGRYDKWSKAIAAAPASVMVLYAADYGFSDRLSQTLAHGITKAGVATEMADVLSMDPQELVEMLSRNSGVVLMTPPNDAPEARGAINTLLSAIKPKQKVVVAESYGGRDEPLDSLVSGLVSAGVEPLLDLRVKEEPTEGVYQLFEEAGTDLAQALIAKDTIAKKKAAMNPDVAKALARVSGGLYIVTAAHNNAKSAMVASWVAQASFEPLGLTIAVAKDRAIESLMQVGDSFVLNCLGDGEYNALLKHFLQRFPPGADRFEGINWQPAASGSPVLNDAIAHMECKVVSRMETADHWVTYAEVVEGQVAQPDKRTAVHRRKVASYY
;
A
#
# COMPACT_ATOMS: atom_id res chain seq x y z
N MET A 1 -29.23 42.25 -24.81
CA MET A 1 -30.11 43.27 -25.43
C MET A 1 -29.49 43.71 -26.75
N SER A 2 -30.34 43.94 -27.77
CA SER A 2 -30.07 44.70 -29.01
C SER A 2 -29.02 44.25 -30.05
N ALA A 3 -29.43 44.46 -31.32
CA ALA A 3 -28.63 44.76 -32.53
C ALA A 3 -27.96 43.61 -33.34
N THR A 4 -28.64 43.22 -34.44
CA THR A 4 -28.20 43.29 -35.88
C THR A 4 -26.73 43.03 -36.25
N LEU A 5 -26.32 42.32 -37.32
CA LEU A 5 -26.86 41.90 -38.64
C LEU A 5 -26.00 40.66 -39.10
N CYS A 6 -26.21 39.91 -40.21
CA CYS A 6 -27.11 39.99 -41.37
C CYS A 6 -27.58 38.55 -41.77
N ALA A 7 -27.82 38.27 -43.07
CA ALA A 7 -28.18 36.95 -43.60
C ALA A 7 -27.59 36.67 -45.00
N ALA A 8 -27.40 35.38 -45.33
CA ALA A 8 -27.50 34.86 -46.70
C ALA A 8 -27.83 33.36 -46.69
N ARG A 9 -28.93 32.97 -47.35
CA ARG A 9 -29.29 31.57 -47.69
C ARG A 9 -29.12 31.38 -49.20
N VAL A 10 -28.67 30.19 -49.61
CA VAL A 10 -29.10 29.59 -50.89
C VAL A 10 -29.43 28.12 -50.63
N GLN A 11 -30.63 27.70 -51.04
CA GLN A 11 -31.05 26.30 -51.08
C GLN A 11 -30.78 25.71 -52.47
N ALA A 12 -30.53 24.41 -52.55
CA ALA A 12 -30.75 23.63 -53.77
C ALA A 12 -31.55 22.38 -53.40
N SER A 13 -32.63 22.13 -54.13
CA SER A 13 -33.65 21.11 -53.83
C SER A 13 -33.45 19.82 -54.63
N THR A 14 -34.07 18.76 -54.13
CA THR A 14 -34.21 17.43 -54.74
C THR A 14 -35.09 17.43 -56.01
N ALA A 15 -34.82 16.47 -56.91
CA ALA A 15 -35.78 15.46 -57.44
C ALA A 15 -35.46 15.07 -58.91
N GLY A 16 -35.70 13.79 -59.26
CA GLY A 16 -35.63 13.29 -60.63
C GLY A 16 -35.61 11.77 -60.71
N SER A 17 -36.71 11.15 -61.14
CA SER A 17 -36.91 9.69 -61.22
C SER A 17 -37.03 9.21 -62.67
N SER A 18 -36.71 7.94 -62.95
CA SER A 18 -37.37 7.11 -63.98
C SER A 18 -36.90 5.65 -63.93
N GLN A 19 -37.72 4.75 -64.47
CA GLN A 19 -37.49 3.31 -64.56
C GLN A 19 -36.95 2.92 -65.96
N ALA A 20 -36.22 1.80 -66.09
CA ALA A 20 -36.71 0.59 -66.80
C ALA A 20 -35.62 -0.34 -67.39
N SER A 21 -35.66 -1.61 -66.94
CA SER A 21 -35.53 -2.84 -67.75
C SER A 21 -34.20 -3.34 -68.36
N ARG A 22 -33.97 -4.65 -68.13
CA ARG A 22 -33.33 -5.69 -68.99
C ARG A 22 -31.89 -5.49 -69.51
N ALA A 23 -31.00 -6.39 -69.08
CA ALA A 23 -30.58 -7.55 -69.91
C ALA A 23 -29.76 -8.58 -69.12
N VAL A 24 -29.85 -9.86 -69.50
CA VAL A 24 -28.93 -10.95 -69.15
C VAL A 24 -28.59 -11.69 -70.44
N PRO A 25 -27.34 -12.11 -70.63
CA PRO A 25 -27.06 -13.38 -71.28
C PRO A 25 -26.22 -14.31 -70.39
N ARG A 26 -26.32 -15.61 -70.68
CA ARG A 26 -25.66 -16.73 -69.98
C ARG A 26 -24.57 -17.37 -70.87
N SER A 27 -23.81 -18.27 -70.24
CA SER A 27 -22.96 -19.34 -70.81
C SER A 27 -21.50 -18.98 -71.12
N GLY A 28 -20.52 -19.87 -70.93
CA GLY A 28 -20.57 -21.15 -70.20
C GLY A 28 -19.50 -22.18 -70.59
N ALA A 29 -18.91 -22.85 -69.59
CA ALA A 29 -18.16 -24.12 -69.69
C ALA A 29 -18.24 -24.78 -68.29
N ALA A 30 -18.90 -25.94 -68.12
CA ALA A 30 -18.34 -27.30 -68.22
C ALA A 30 -17.24 -27.60 -67.17
N ALA A 31 -17.29 -28.64 -66.33
CA ALA A 31 -18.17 -29.83 -66.28
C ALA A 31 -18.33 -30.42 -64.83
N ARG A 32 -19.18 -31.45 -64.70
CA ARG A 32 -19.37 -32.35 -63.52
C ARG A 32 -18.42 -33.58 -63.60
N PRO A 33 -18.41 -34.52 -62.63
CA PRO A 33 -18.23 -34.39 -61.17
C PRO A 33 -17.20 -35.41 -60.60
N ALA A 34 -16.69 -35.22 -59.38
CA ALA A 34 -15.98 -36.28 -58.65
C ALA A 34 -16.12 -36.14 -57.12
N ALA A 35 -16.08 -37.27 -56.41
CA ALA A 35 -16.25 -37.35 -54.96
C ALA A 35 -14.93 -37.12 -54.18
N ARG A 36 -15.06 -36.92 -52.85
CA ARG A 36 -14.00 -36.60 -51.88
C ARG A 36 -12.76 -37.51 -51.95
N PRO A 37 -11.58 -36.92 -51.64
CA PRO A 37 -10.60 -37.53 -50.75
C PRO A 37 -10.47 -36.76 -49.42
N ALA A 38 -9.98 -37.45 -48.38
CA ALA A 38 -9.72 -36.87 -47.06
C ALA A 38 -8.47 -35.95 -47.05
N PRO A 39 -8.38 -34.96 -46.13
CA PRO A 39 -7.24 -34.06 -46.08
C PRO A 39 -5.99 -34.76 -45.54
N ARG A 40 -4.89 -34.72 -46.31
CA ARG A 40 -3.54 -35.03 -45.82
C ARG A 40 -2.95 -33.80 -45.11
N GLN A 41 -2.10 -34.07 -44.13
CA GLN A 41 -1.39 -33.08 -43.33
C GLN A 41 -0.46 -32.20 -44.18
N GLN A 42 -0.34 -30.93 -43.79
CA GLN A 42 0.93 -30.20 -43.87
C GLN A 42 1.11 -29.41 -42.56
N GLN A 43 2.34 -29.39 -42.06
CA GLN A 43 2.68 -28.98 -40.69
C GLN A 43 2.98 -27.47 -40.57
N HIS A 44 3.12 -27.04 -39.32
CA HIS A 44 3.79 -25.81 -38.86
C HIS A 44 3.13 -24.44 -39.18
N ARG A 45 2.23 -24.04 -38.27
CA ARG A 45 2.50 -22.88 -37.40
C ARG A 45 2.18 -23.26 -35.96
N GLY A 46 3.18 -23.19 -35.08
CA GLY A 46 3.04 -23.59 -33.68
C GLY A 46 2.12 -22.64 -32.92
N GLN A 47 1.10 -23.17 -32.27
CA GLN A 47 0.34 -22.42 -31.28
C GLN A 47 1.18 -22.35 -30.00
N GLN A 48 1.46 -21.14 -29.52
CA GLN A 48 1.86 -20.94 -28.13
C GLN A 48 0.63 -21.21 -27.25
N GLN A 49 0.43 -22.47 -26.88
CA GLN A 49 -0.38 -22.79 -25.72
C GLN A 49 0.38 -22.30 -24.49
N GLN A 50 -0.24 -21.42 -23.72
CA GLN A 50 0.22 -21.09 -22.38
C GLN A 50 0.06 -22.36 -21.53
N HIS A 51 1.14 -23.13 -21.40
CA HIS A 51 1.27 -24.08 -20.31
C HIS A 51 1.35 -23.27 -19.02
N VAL A 52 0.20 -23.15 -18.34
CA VAL A 52 0.20 -22.99 -16.88
C VAL A 52 0.79 -24.29 -16.35
N ALA A 53 2.09 -24.27 -16.08
CA ALA A 53 2.72 -25.35 -15.37
C ALA A 53 2.16 -25.33 -13.95
N ASN A 54 1.37 -26.35 -13.60
CA ASN A 54 1.21 -26.72 -12.20
C ASN A 54 2.58 -27.20 -11.72
N ALA A 55 3.42 -26.26 -11.28
CA ALA A 55 4.52 -26.57 -10.40
C ALA A 55 3.89 -27.12 -9.12
N ALA A 56 3.97 -28.44 -8.94
CA ALA A 56 3.80 -29.00 -7.62
C ALA A 56 4.82 -28.30 -6.71
N ALA A 57 4.36 -27.74 -5.59
CA ALA A 57 5.25 -27.16 -4.61
C ALA A 57 6.24 -28.24 -4.18
N VAL A 58 7.48 -28.09 -4.60
CA VAL A 58 8.59 -28.84 -4.02
C VAL A 58 8.83 -28.14 -2.70
N GLU A 59 8.42 -28.77 -1.59
CA GLU A 59 8.78 -28.31 -0.24
C GLU A 59 10.29 -28.07 -0.23
N ALA A 60 10.70 -26.81 -0.09
CA ALA A 60 12.10 -26.49 0.08
C ALA A 60 12.56 -27.14 1.39
N PRO A 61 13.73 -27.81 1.41
CA PRO A 61 14.23 -28.38 2.66
C PRO A 61 14.41 -27.27 3.68
N ALA A 62 13.84 -27.44 4.88
CA ALA A 62 13.90 -26.46 5.96
C ALA A 62 15.36 -26.03 6.18
N SER A 63 15.63 -24.74 5.99
CA SER A 63 16.99 -24.20 6.12
C SER A 63 17.44 -24.33 7.57
N PRO A 64 18.62 -24.93 7.86
CA PRO A 64 19.08 -25.11 9.23
C PRO A 64 19.33 -23.75 9.89
N HIS A 65 18.62 -23.50 10.98
CA HIS A 65 18.69 -22.26 11.74
C HIS A 65 18.77 -22.54 13.23
N ARG A 66 19.24 -21.56 14.00
CA ARG A 66 19.30 -21.60 15.48
C ARG A 66 18.41 -20.48 16.02
N MET A 67 17.52 -20.81 16.94
CA MET A 67 16.70 -19.84 17.66
C MET A 67 17.20 -19.66 19.10
N SER A 68 16.97 -18.48 19.68
CA SER A 68 17.10 -18.26 21.12
C SER A 68 15.92 -18.88 21.89
N GLU A 69 16.01 -18.89 23.21
CA GLU A 69 14.82 -18.96 24.05
C GLU A 69 13.92 -17.73 23.81
N ILE A 70 12.62 -17.87 24.07
CA ILE A 70 11.66 -16.76 24.00
C ILE A 70 11.79 -15.89 25.25
N GLU A 71 11.92 -14.58 25.07
CA GLU A 71 11.88 -13.59 26.15
C GLU A 71 10.58 -12.77 26.11
N MET A 72 9.93 -12.64 27.26
CA MET A 72 8.66 -11.92 27.38
C MET A 72 8.89 -10.43 27.59
N TRP A 73 8.65 -9.63 26.57
CA TRP A 73 8.64 -8.17 26.65
C TRP A 73 7.30 -7.67 27.19
N ASN A 74 7.36 -6.72 28.13
CA ASN A 74 6.21 -6.19 28.91
C ASN A 74 5.29 -7.26 29.52
N GLY A 75 5.80 -8.49 29.71
CA GLY A 75 5.09 -9.61 30.31
C GLY A 75 4.10 -10.35 29.39
N ASN A 76 3.83 -9.84 28.18
CA ASN A 76 2.81 -10.41 27.28
C ASN A 76 3.23 -10.56 25.80
N LYS A 77 4.36 -10.01 25.36
CA LYS A 77 4.86 -10.14 23.98
C LYS A 77 6.09 -11.03 23.90
N ARG A 78 6.10 -11.97 22.96
CA ARG A 78 7.19 -12.93 22.75
C ARG A 78 8.22 -12.35 21.78
N LEU A 79 9.44 -12.16 22.27
CA LEU A 79 10.60 -11.78 21.47
C LEU A 79 11.59 -12.95 21.39
N GLN A 80 12.24 -13.13 20.24
CA GLN A 80 13.23 -14.19 20.02
C GLN A 80 14.24 -13.75 18.95
N THR A 81 15.44 -14.33 18.92
CA THR A 81 16.36 -14.19 17.78
C THR A 81 16.49 -15.51 17.02
N LEU A 82 16.62 -15.42 15.70
CA LEU A 82 16.91 -16.54 14.81
C LEU A 82 18.15 -16.24 13.96
N VAL A 83 19.10 -17.17 13.92
CA VAL A 83 20.33 -17.10 13.15
C VAL A 83 20.38 -18.19 12.09
N THR A 84 20.68 -17.83 10.84
CA THR A 84 20.87 -18.76 9.71
C THR A 84 21.87 -18.21 8.70
N ASP A 85 22.44 -19.10 7.88
CA ASP A 85 23.26 -18.73 6.72
C ASP A 85 22.40 -18.16 5.59
N VAL A 86 22.74 -16.96 5.13
CA VAL A 86 22.14 -16.29 3.96
C VAL A 86 22.90 -16.65 2.70
N ALA A 87 24.23 -16.61 2.77
CA ALA A 87 25.16 -16.96 1.70
C ALA A 87 26.53 -17.35 2.30
N ALA A 88 27.53 -17.63 1.45
CA ALA A 88 28.88 -17.92 1.91
C ALA A 88 29.43 -16.76 2.77
N ASN A 89 29.89 -17.08 3.99
CA ASN A 89 30.38 -16.12 4.99
C ASN A 89 29.38 -15.00 5.37
N THR A 90 28.09 -15.20 5.15
CA THR A 90 27.04 -14.22 5.46
C THR A 90 25.92 -14.89 6.25
N ILE A 91 25.66 -14.39 7.46
CA ILE A 91 24.54 -14.82 8.29
C ILE A 91 23.56 -13.67 8.52
N THR A 92 22.31 -14.00 8.83
CA THR A 92 21.33 -13.03 9.35
C THR A 92 21.10 -13.27 10.84
N ILE A 93 20.85 -12.18 11.58
CA ILE A 93 20.22 -12.23 12.90
C ILE A 93 18.84 -11.61 12.73
N ARG A 94 17.80 -12.45 12.74
CA ARG A 94 16.39 -12.02 12.66
C ARG A 94 15.84 -11.87 14.06
N SER A 95 15.51 -10.65 14.46
CA SER A 95 14.78 -10.34 15.69
C SER A 95 13.28 -10.56 15.47
N LEU A 96 12.75 -11.69 15.93
CA LEU A 96 11.36 -12.12 15.75
C LEU A 96 10.44 -11.47 16.79
N ASP A 97 9.51 -10.60 16.37
CA ASP A 97 8.44 -10.03 17.20
C ASP A 97 7.11 -10.67 16.81
N TRP A 98 6.76 -11.72 17.55
CA TRP A 98 5.59 -12.55 17.28
C TRP A 98 4.26 -11.83 17.54
N ASP A 99 4.26 -10.81 18.40
CA ASP A 99 3.06 -10.17 18.96
C ASP A 99 3.06 -8.64 18.68
N ARG A 100 3.49 -8.27 17.46
CA ARG A 100 3.46 -6.88 16.98
C ARG A 100 2.02 -6.44 16.70
N ASP A 101 1.53 -5.51 17.52
CA ASP A 101 0.19 -4.93 17.39
C ASP A 101 0.06 -4.01 16.17
N ARG A 102 -1.19 -3.82 15.75
CA ARG A 102 -1.69 -3.05 14.60
C ARG A 102 -1.58 -1.50 14.71
N PHE A 103 -0.73 -0.97 15.60
CA PHE A 103 -0.70 0.48 15.87
C PHE A 103 -0.30 1.36 14.68
N ASP A 104 0.44 0.79 13.73
CA ASP A 104 0.84 1.43 12.48
C ASP A 104 0.16 0.68 11.32
N ILE A 105 -0.23 1.40 10.26
CA ILE A 105 -1.18 0.90 9.24
C ILE A 105 -0.68 -0.38 8.54
N GLU A 106 0.62 -0.50 8.33
CA GLU A 106 1.33 -1.61 7.71
C GLU A 106 1.23 -2.93 8.52
N PHE A 107 0.95 -2.89 9.83
CA PHE A 107 0.76 -4.08 10.68
C PHE A 107 -0.69 -4.59 10.70
N ALA A 108 -1.57 -4.13 9.79
CA ALA A 108 -3.01 -4.46 9.80
C ALA A 108 -3.36 -5.96 9.79
N LEU A 109 -2.45 -6.82 9.33
CA LEU A 109 -2.67 -8.27 9.23
C LEU A 109 -2.31 -9.06 10.51
N GLN A 110 -1.71 -8.41 11.53
CA GLN A 110 -1.50 -8.96 12.89
C GLN A 110 -0.67 -10.26 13.02
N GLU A 111 0.04 -10.73 11.98
CA GLU A 111 0.92 -11.91 12.02
C GLU A 111 2.37 -11.58 12.46
N GLY A 112 2.56 -10.58 13.33
CA GLY A 112 3.87 -10.15 13.82
C GLY A 112 4.80 -9.51 12.77
N THR A 113 6.07 -9.33 13.11
CA THR A 113 7.13 -8.88 12.19
C THR A 113 8.50 -9.40 12.61
N THR A 114 9.52 -9.16 11.79
CA THR A 114 10.92 -9.37 12.15
C THR A 114 11.74 -8.10 11.90
N TYR A 115 12.89 -7.96 12.58
CA TYR A 115 13.90 -6.95 12.29
C TYR A 115 15.18 -7.68 11.94
N ASN A 116 15.54 -7.69 10.66
CA ASN A 116 16.60 -8.53 10.11
C ASN A 116 17.89 -7.71 9.97
N SER A 117 18.95 -8.12 10.67
CA SER A 117 20.31 -7.63 10.43
C SER A 117 21.19 -8.71 9.79
N TYR A 118 22.36 -8.31 9.30
CA TYR A 118 23.26 -9.20 8.58
C TYR A 118 24.71 -9.02 9.00
N LEU A 119 25.43 -10.13 9.21
CA LEU A 119 26.87 -10.13 9.44
C LEU A 119 27.57 -10.72 8.21
N ILE A 120 28.49 -9.94 7.64
CA ILE A 120 29.32 -10.30 6.49
C ILE A 120 30.76 -10.48 6.97
N PHE A 121 31.27 -11.70 6.89
CA PHE A 121 32.63 -12.06 7.29
C PHE A 121 33.56 -12.11 6.08
N GLY A 122 33.96 -10.94 5.57
CA GLY A 122 35.04 -10.86 4.60
C GLY A 122 36.36 -11.36 5.17
N ALA A 123 37.32 -11.74 4.30
CA ALA A 123 38.59 -12.30 4.75
C ALA A 123 39.34 -11.36 5.73
N ASP A 124 39.31 -10.06 5.45
CA ASP A 124 40.09 -9.04 6.16
C ASP A 124 39.26 -8.19 7.13
N LYS A 125 37.95 -8.02 6.84
CA LYS A 125 37.04 -7.13 7.56
C LYS A 125 35.67 -7.73 7.79
N THR A 126 35.00 -7.30 8.86
CA THR A 126 33.62 -7.71 9.18
C THR A 126 32.67 -6.53 9.09
N ALA A 127 31.53 -6.69 8.41
CA ALA A 127 30.47 -5.69 8.39
C ALA A 127 29.21 -6.21 9.09
N LEU A 128 28.54 -5.32 9.82
CA LEU A 128 27.14 -5.44 10.22
C LEU A 128 26.30 -4.59 9.26
N VAL A 129 25.26 -5.14 8.65
CA VAL A 129 24.26 -4.40 7.86
C VAL A 129 22.99 -4.27 8.69
N ASP A 130 22.64 -3.02 8.98
CA ASP A 130 21.56 -2.59 9.87
C ASP A 130 21.63 -3.21 11.28
N ALA A 131 20.76 -2.78 12.19
CA ALA A 131 20.70 -3.30 13.55
C ALA A 131 19.31 -3.88 13.83
N SER A 132 18.67 -3.51 14.94
CA SER A 132 17.37 -4.01 15.32
C SER A 132 16.70 -3.01 16.24
N HIS A 133 15.38 -3.13 16.40
CA HIS A 133 14.55 -2.33 17.28
C HIS A 133 14.99 -2.45 18.75
N GLU A 134 14.99 -1.34 19.48
CA GLU A 134 15.44 -1.24 20.89
C GLU A 134 14.90 -2.34 21.83
N LYS A 135 13.65 -2.81 21.67
CA LYS A 135 13.08 -3.87 22.53
C LYS A 135 13.88 -5.18 22.51
N PHE A 136 14.69 -5.41 21.47
CA PHE A 136 15.60 -6.55 21.36
C PHE A 136 16.99 -6.32 21.96
N ARG A 137 17.30 -5.15 22.56
CA ARG A 137 18.64 -4.77 23.07
C ARG A 137 19.40 -5.93 23.71
N GLY A 138 18.74 -6.65 24.64
CA GLY A 138 19.30 -7.84 25.29
C GLY A 138 19.57 -9.01 24.32
N LEU A 139 18.52 -9.49 23.64
CA LEU A 139 18.61 -10.65 22.73
C LEU A 139 19.58 -10.41 21.57
N PHE A 140 19.45 -9.27 20.90
CA PHE A 140 20.26 -8.88 19.76
C PHE A 140 21.74 -8.76 20.12
N MET A 141 22.08 -7.99 21.16
CA MET A 141 23.48 -7.79 21.55
C MET A 141 24.11 -9.07 22.09
N ARG A 142 23.35 -9.97 22.76
CA ARG A 142 23.86 -11.31 23.11
C ARG A 142 24.17 -12.12 21.85
N THR A 143 23.20 -12.24 20.92
CA THR A 143 23.34 -13.02 19.70
C THR A 143 24.50 -12.52 18.84
N LEU A 144 24.58 -11.19 18.62
CA LEU A 144 25.68 -10.53 17.89
C LEU A 144 27.04 -10.88 18.47
N ASN A 145 27.20 -10.77 19.80
CA ASN A 145 28.47 -11.08 20.47
C ASN A 145 28.83 -12.56 20.39
N GLU A 146 27.85 -13.46 20.45
CA GLU A 146 28.10 -14.89 20.26
C GLU A 146 28.57 -15.24 18.86
N GLU A 147 27.96 -14.68 17.81
CA GLU A 147 28.36 -14.96 16.42
C GLU A 147 29.75 -14.38 16.09
N LEU A 148 30.04 -13.17 16.56
CA LEU A 148 31.37 -12.56 16.45
C LEU A 148 32.43 -13.41 17.18
N ALA A 149 32.13 -13.89 18.39
CA ALA A 149 33.02 -14.75 19.17
C ALA A 149 33.27 -16.11 18.50
N LYS A 150 32.24 -16.73 17.89
CA LYS A 150 32.35 -18.00 17.14
C LYS A 150 33.33 -17.89 15.97
N GLN A 151 33.41 -16.73 15.32
CA GLN A 151 34.36 -16.46 14.24
C GLN A 151 35.70 -15.88 14.71
N GLY A 152 35.82 -15.47 15.98
CA GLY A 152 37.00 -14.76 16.49
C GLY A 152 37.18 -13.37 15.88
N ARG A 153 36.08 -12.66 15.59
CA ARG A 153 36.05 -11.39 14.84
C ARG A 153 35.51 -10.24 15.69
N SER A 154 35.82 -9.02 15.25
CA SER A 154 35.17 -7.77 15.67
C SER A 154 34.44 -7.17 14.46
N ILE A 155 33.56 -6.19 14.70
CA ILE A 155 32.97 -5.35 13.64
C ILE A 155 34.00 -4.29 13.22
N ASP A 156 34.20 -4.13 11.91
CA ASP A 156 34.97 -3.04 11.30
C ASP A 156 34.07 -1.98 10.66
N TYR A 157 32.90 -2.39 10.15
CA TYR A 157 31.94 -1.53 9.47
C TYR A 157 30.51 -1.76 9.95
N VAL A 158 29.73 -0.69 10.04
CA VAL A 158 28.27 -0.75 10.20
C VAL A 158 27.64 -0.07 8.99
N PHE A 159 27.01 -0.83 8.11
CA PHE A 159 26.28 -0.29 6.96
C PHE A 159 24.85 0.00 7.41
N CYS A 160 24.52 1.27 7.61
CA CYS A 160 23.18 1.73 7.95
C CYS A 160 22.46 2.08 6.64
N SER A 161 21.66 1.12 6.17
CA SER A 161 20.87 1.23 4.94
C SER A 161 19.74 2.25 5.11
N HIS A 162 19.20 2.34 6.33
CA HIS A 162 18.09 3.19 6.71
C HIS A 162 18.11 3.54 8.22
N THR A 163 17.66 4.74 8.59
CA THR A 163 17.71 5.24 9.99
C THR A 163 16.42 5.10 10.80
N GLU A 164 15.31 4.54 10.29
CA GLU A 164 14.11 4.36 11.13
C GLU A 164 14.44 3.51 12.39
N PRO A 165 13.93 3.87 13.60
CA PRO A 165 14.44 3.31 14.86
C PRO A 165 14.25 1.81 15.08
N ASP A 166 13.50 1.14 14.22
CA ASP A 166 13.29 -0.30 14.26
C ASP A 166 14.38 -1.09 13.51
N HIS A 167 15.09 -0.45 12.59
CA HIS A 167 16.35 -0.93 12.00
C HIS A 167 17.58 -0.30 12.68
N SER A 168 17.49 0.96 13.10
CA SER A 168 18.63 1.74 13.59
C SER A 168 18.77 1.81 15.12
N GLY A 169 17.74 1.43 15.89
CA GLY A 169 17.63 1.71 17.32
C GLY A 169 18.72 1.12 18.22
N LEU A 170 19.46 0.12 17.73
CA LEU A 170 20.62 -0.48 18.43
C LEU A 170 21.97 -0.12 17.79
N VAL A 171 22.02 0.74 16.77
CA VAL A 171 23.30 1.23 16.20
C VAL A 171 24.12 1.95 17.26
N LYS A 172 23.47 2.65 18.21
CA LYS A 172 24.13 3.25 19.38
C LYS A 172 24.92 2.23 20.19
N ASP A 173 24.27 1.15 20.63
CA ASP A 173 24.88 0.06 21.41
C ASP A 173 26.06 -0.57 20.67
N VAL A 174 25.91 -0.74 19.34
CA VAL A 174 26.97 -1.28 18.49
C VAL A 174 28.17 -0.32 18.44
N VAL A 175 28.00 0.99 18.21
CA VAL A 175 29.14 1.91 18.15
C VAL A 175 29.77 2.19 19.53
N GLU A 176 29.00 2.11 20.62
CA GLU A 176 29.54 2.19 21.99
C GLU A 176 30.38 0.94 22.33
N GLN A 177 29.95 -0.26 21.89
CA GLN A 177 30.71 -1.49 22.11
C GLN A 177 31.92 -1.63 21.15
N PHE A 178 31.78 -1.18 19.90
CA PHE A 178 32.78 -1.29 18.84
C PHE A 178 33.20 0.11 18.33
N PRO A 179 33.85 0.96 19.16
CA PRO A 179 34.14 2.36 18.85
C PRO A 179 35.13 2.56 17.69
N GLU A 180 35.81 1.49 17.27
CA GLU A 180 36.70 1.50 16.12
C GLU A 180 35.98 1.27 14.78
N ALA A 181 34.73 0.79 14.81
CA ALA A 181 33.93 0.52 13.61
C ALA A 181 33.53 1.81 12.89
N ILE A 182 33.49 1.76 11.56
CA ILE A 182 33.10 2.88 10.70
C ILE A 182 31.65 2.69 10.27
N VAL A 183 30.77 3.62 10.65
CA VAL A 183 29.39 3.66 10.15
C VAL A 183 29.39 4.22 8.73
N CYS A 184 28.88 3.46 7.76
CA CYS A 184 28.66 3.93 6.40
C CYS A 184 27.16 4.07 6.11
N GLY A 185 26.81 5.16 5.44
CA GLY A 185 25.45 5.48 5.07
C GLY A 185 25.42 6.61 4.05
N SER A 186 24.24 6.91 3.50
CA SER A 186 24.04 8.10 2.69
C SER A 186 24.36 9.37 3.51
N LYS A 187 24.59 10.52 2.84
CA LYS A 187 24.81 11.79 3.57
C LYS A 187 23.62 12.15 4.48
N VAL A 188 22.40 11.81 4.06
CA VAL A 188 21.16 12.06 4.82
C VAL A 188 21.08 11.09 6.01
N CYS A 189 21.30 9.79 5.78
CA CYS A 189 21.39 8.77 6.84
C CYS A 189 22.34 9.20 7.96
N LEU A 190 23.57 9.61 7.65
CA LEU A 190 24.53 10.00 8.68
C LEU A 190 24.12 11.26 9.46
N ALA A 191 23.38 12.18 8.82
CA ALA A 191 22.87 13.38 9.49
C ALA A 191 21.66 13.08 10.39
N PHE A 192 20.76 12.19 9.95
CA PHE A 192 19.67 11.68 10.79
C PHE A 192 20.23 10.89 11.98
N LEU A 193 21.20 10.00 11.75
CA LEU A 193 21.80 9.18 12.80
C LEU A 193 22.53 10.01 13.87
N ASP A 194 23.25 11.08 13.49
CA ASP A 194 23.83 12.05 14.45
C ASP A 194 22.77 12.62 15.42
N ASN A 195 21.58 12.93 14.89
CA ASN A 195 20.45 13.48 15.63
C ASN A 195 19.68 12.41 16.43
N LEU A 196 19.78 11.13 16.08
CA LEU A 196 19.10 10.04 16.79
C LEU A 196 19.92 9.50 17.96
N ILE A 197 21.22 9.19 17.76
CA ILE A 197 21.98 8.45 18.79
C ILE A 197 22.75 9.35 19.78
N HIS A 198 22.99 10.61 19.40
CA HIS A 198 23.65 11.64 20.21
C HIS A 198 25.00 11.23 20.85
N VAL A 199 25.73 10.31 20.23
CA VAL A 199 27.09 9.90 20.64
C VAL A 199 28.07 10.09 19.48
N PRO A 200 29.36 10.39 19.71
CA PRO A 200 30.35 10.45 18.65
C PRO A 200 30.67 9.05 18.09
N PHE A 201 30.67 8.89 16.77
CA PHE A 201 31.06 7.66 16.08
C PHE A 201 31.92 7.97 14.84
N LYS A 202 32.74 7.00 14.41
CA LYS A 202 33.48 7.11 13.14
C LYS A 202 32.49 6.88 11.99
N LYS A 203 32.53 7.73 10.96
CA LYS A 203 31.58 7.66 9.85
C LYS A 203 32.16 7.99 8.49
N GLN A 204 31.60 7.35 7.46
CA GLN A 204 31.98 7.51 6.06
C GLN A 204 30.71 7.65 5.20
N ALA A 205 30.48 8.83 4.63
CA ALA A 205 29.38 9.03 3.70
C ALA A 205 29.66 8.32 2.38
N VAL A 206 28.73 7.51 1.89
CA VAL A 206 28.80 6.79 0.61
C VAL A 206 27.79 7.35 -0.40
N LYS A 207 28.06 7.13 -1.68
CA LYS A 207 27.26 7.53 -2.84
C LYS A 207 27.00 6.33 -3.74
N GLY A 208 26.09 6.51 -4.71
CA GLY A 208 25.76 5.46 -5.68
C GLY A 208 26.98 5.07 -6.52
N GLY A 209 27.35 3.79 -6.49
CA GLY A 209 28.52 3.23 -7.17
C GLY A 209 29.83 3.25 -6.36
N ASP A 210 29.85 3.85 -5.16
CA ASP A 210 30.98 3.71 -4.24
C ASP A 210 31.09 2.26 -3.77
N LYS A 211 32.31 1.82 -3.43
CA LYS A 211 32.59 0.44 -3.01
C LYS A 211 33.43 0.35 -1.74
N ILE A 212 33.17 -0.67 -0.93
CA ILE A 212 34.00 -1.08 0.22
C ILE A 212 34.34 -2.56 0.06
N ASP A 213 35.62 -2.92 0.16
CA ASP A 213 36.11 -4.31 0.10
C ASP A 213 36.35 -4.83 1.51
N LEU A 214 35.73 -5.96 1.87
CA LEU A 214 35.95 -6.64 3.14
C LEU A 214 36.98 -7.78 3.05
N GLY A 215 37.54 -8.03 1.87
CA GLY A 215 38.44 -9.15 1.59
C GLY A 215 37.68 -10.44 1.26
N GLY A 216 38.36 -11.36 0.58
CA GLY A 216 37.77 -12.64 0.16
C GLY A 216 36.79 -12.52 -1.02
N GLY A 217 36.77 -11.38 -1.70
CA GLY A 217 35.88 -11.07 -2.81
C GLY A 217 34.62 -10.30 -2.42
N HIS A 218 34.34 -10.14 -1.11
CA HIS A 218 33.19 -9.39 -0.60
C HIS A 218 33.39 -7.89 -0.82
N VAL A 219 33.13 -7.45 -2.05
CA VAL A 219 33.14 -6.04 -2.45
C VAL A 219 31.70 -5.55 -2.47
N LEU A 220 31.37 -4.65 -1.56
CA LEU A 220 30.04 -4.10 -1.40
C LEU A 220 29.90 -2.83 -2.23
N GLU A 221 28.89 -2.77 -3.10
CA GLU A 221 28.56 -1.62 -3.93
C GLU A 221 27.25 -0.96 -3.44
N PHE A 222 27.29 0.35 -3.20
CA PHE A 222 26.14 1.09 -2.66
C PHE A 222 25.25 1.66 -3.77
N VAL A 223 23.92 1.55 -3.61
CA VAL A 223 22.93 2.07 -4.55
C VAL A 223 21.94 2.96 -3.81
N MET A 224 22.00 4.28 -4.06
CA MET A 224 21.10 5.24 -3.42
C MET A 224 19.64 5.00 -3.86
N ALA A 225 18.73 4.83 -2.90
CA ALA A 225 17.33 4.46 -3.13
C ALA A 225 16.36 5.36 -2.34
N PRO A 226 16.52 6.70 -2.37
CA PRO A 226 15.81 7.62 -1.49
C PRO A 226 14.29 7.56 -1.68
N ASN A 227 13.59 7.87 -0.60
CA ASN A 227 12.13 7.82 -0.44
C ASN A 227 11.56 6.40 -0.58
N LEU A 228 12.29 5.37 -0.12
CA LEU A 228 11.87 3.95 -0.07
C LEU A 228 12.02 3.33 1.33
N HIS A 229 11.35 3.86 2.37
CA HIS A 229 10.30 4.89 2.28
C HIS A 229 10.76 6.30 2.71
N TRP A 230 11.84 6.42 3.49
CA TRP A 230 12.45 7.71 3.88
C TRP A 230 13.54 8.23 2.94
N PRO A 231 13.95 9.52 3.04
CA PRO A 231 14.94 10.14 2.15
C PRO A 231 16.36 9.57 2.23
N ASP A 232 16.70 8.90 3.33
CA ASP A 232 18.05 8.42 3.62
C ASP A 232 18.39 7.06 2.98
N THR A 233 17.37 6.29 2.57
CA THR A 233 17.49 4.89 2.17
C THR A 233 18.54 4.62 1.08
N MET A 234 19.36 3.59 1.30
CA MET A 234 20.25 3.01 0.32
C MET A 234 20.18 1.48 0.33
N PHE A 235 20.51 0.85 -0.80
CA PHE A 235 20.76 -0.58 -0.89
C PHE A 235 22.27 -0.85 -0.95
N THR A 236 22.68 -2.05 -0.56
CA THR A 236 24.07 -2.53 -0.65
C THR A 236 24.09 -3.85 -1.41
N PHE A 237 24.97 -4.01 -2.40
CA PHE A 237 25.10 -5.25 -3.18
C PHE A 237 26.46 -5.91 -2.97
N ASP A 238 26.49 -7.18 -2.57
CA ASP A 238 27.72 -7.96 -2.40
C ASP A 238 28.09 -8.73 -3.68
N HIS A 239 29.21 -8.34 -4.29
CA HIS A 239 29.76 -8.97 -5.49
C HIS A 239 30.31 -10.40 -5.26
N ALA A 240 30.53 -10.84 -4.01
CA ALA A 240 30.95 -12.23 -3.73
C ALA A 240 29.78 -13.22 -3.76
N THR A 241 28.62 -12.78 -3.27
CA THR A 241 27.51 -13.66 -2.89
C THR A 241 26.22 -13.40 -3.68
N ASN A 242 26.19 -12.36 -4.51
CA ASN A 242 25.00 -11.89 -5.23
C ASN A 242 23.82 -11.53 -4.28
N VAL A 243 24.11 -11.15 -3.03
CA VAL A 243 23.11 -10.68 -2.06
C VAL A 243 22.91 -9.17 -2.21
N MET A 244 21.64 -8.75 -2.30
CA MET A 244 21.23 -7.35 -2.23
C MET A 244 20.59 -7.08 -0.87
N TYR A 245 21.22 -6.24 -0.04
CA TYR A 245 20.66 -5.73 1.21
C TYR A 245 19.79 -4.51 0.92
N THR A 246 18.52 -4.55 1.29
CA THR A 246 17.51 -3.57 0.85
C THR A 246 16.75 -2.88 1.97
N CYS A 247 16.96 -3.29 3.22
CA CYS A 247 16.16 -2.87 4.36
C CYS A 247 14.65 -3.00 4.01
N ASP A 248 13.85 -1.95 4.18
CA ASP A 248 12.40 -1.99 3.91
C ASP A 248 12.01 -2.44 2.49
N ALA A 249 12.79 -2.09 1.47
CA ALA A 249 12.41 -2.45 0.12
C ALA A 249 12.37 -3.99 -0.04
N PHE A 250 11.24 -4.48 -0.56
CA PHE A 250 10.89 -5.91 -0.65
C PHE A 250 10.73 -6.63 0.71
N GLY A 251 10.49 -5.90 1.80
CA GLY A 251 10.06 -6.44 3.09
C GLY A 251 8.59 -6.92 3.13
N LEU A 252 8.22 -7.53 4.26
CA LEU A 252 6.84 -7.84 4.64
C LEU A 252 6.71 -8.03 6.16
N HIS A 253 5.59 -7.61 6.75
CA HIS A 253 5.30 -7.89 8.15
C HIS A 253 4.62 -9.26 8.30
N TYR A 254 5.46 -10.28 8.49
CA TYR A 254 5.07 -11.65 8.76
C TYR A 254 6.16 -12.35 9.60
N CYS A 255 5.86 -12.71 10.84
CA CYS A 255 6.78 -13.38 11.74
C CYS A 255 6.67 -14.91 11.58
N THR A 256 7.79 -15.55 11.26
CA THR A 256 7.86 -17.00 11.03
C THR A 256 9.25 -17.53 11.27
N GLU A 257 9.32 -18.81 11.68
CA GLU A 257 10.57 -19.56 11.85
C GLU A 257 11.26 -19.82 10.50
N ASP A 258 10.53 -19.86 9.38
CA ASP A 258 11.17 -19.97 8.06
C ASP A 258 11.90 -18.66 7.72
N PRO A 259 13.24 -18.66 7.58
CA PRO A 259 13.97 -17.47 7.23
C PRO A 259 13.85 -17.07 5.76
N PHE A 260 13.25 -17.90 4.89
CA PHE A 260 13.16 -17.66 3.46
C PHE A 260 11.72 -17.73 2.93
N ASP A 261 11.53 -17.25 1.70
CA ASP A 261 10.25 -17.24 0.98
C ASP A 261 9.86 -18.63 0.40
N SER A 262 10.04 -19.70 1.17
CA SER A 262 9.83 -21.09 0.71
C SER A 262 8.41 -21.36 0.25
N GLU A 263 7.42 -20.80 0.96
CA GLU A 263 6.00 -20.86 0.59
C GLU A 263 5.47 -19.46 0.26
N LEU A 264 5.26 -19.19 -1.03
CA LEU A 264 4.80 -17.87 -1.46
C LEU A 264 3.38 -17.52 -0.97
N LYS A 265 2.47 -18.51 -0.93
CA LYS A 265 1.03 -18.32 -0.65
C LYS A 265 0.69 -17.62 0.67
N PRO A 266 1.24 -18.00 1.84
CA PRO A 266 1.00 -17.26 3.09
C PRO A 266 1.60 -15.85 3.06
N LEU A 267 2.66 -15.62 2.29
CA LEU A 267 3.37 -14.34 2.24
C LEU A 267 2.72 -13.30 1.31
N GLU A 268 1.94 -13.72 0.30
CA GLU A 268 1.38 -12.79 -0.71
C GLU A 268 0.56 -11.63 -0.12
N PRO A 269 -0.35 -11.84 0.85
CA PRO A 269 -1.14 -10.74 1.43
C PRO A 269 -0.24 -9.73 2.15
N HIS A 270 0.74 -10.22 2.91
CA HIS A 270 1.67 -9.39 3.70
C HIS A 270 2.59 -8.59 2.79
N TYR A 271 3.13 -9.21 1.73
CA TYR A 271 3.99 -8.55 0.75
C TYR A 271 3.23 -7.50 -0.10
N GLN A 272 2.00 -7.80 -0.52
CA GLN A 272 1.17 -6.83 -1.25
C GLN A 272 0.78 -5.65 -0.36
N PHE A 273 0.41 -5.91 0.89
CA PHE A 273 -0.04 -4.89 1.83
C PHE A 273 1.12 -4.00 2.31
N TYR A 274 2.26 -4.59 2.66
CA TYR A 274 3.50 -3.87 2.97
C TYR A 274 3.92 -2.94 1.81
N TYR A 275 3.88 -3.44 0.57
CA TYR A 275 4.07 -2.57 -0.61
C TYR A 275 3.06 -1.42 -0.64
N GLN A 276 1.76 -1.68 -0.46
CA GLN A 276 0.71 -0.66 -0.54
C GLN A 276 0.84 0.44 0.52
N CYS A 277 1.37 0.14 1.70
CA CYS A 277 1.58 1.11 2.77
C CYS A 277 2.86 1.92 2.59
N LEU A 278 4.01 1.27 2.34
CA LEU A 278 5.32 1.93 2.45
C LEU A 278 5.96 2.26 1.08
N MET A 279 5.72 1.46 0.04
CA MET A 279 6.44 1.57 -1.25
C MET A 279 5.57 2.17 -2.36
N GLY A 280 4.27 1.85 -2.35
CA GLY A 280 3.26 2.37 -3.26
C GLY A 280 3.17 3.89 -3.26
N PRO A 281 3.25 4.58 -2.09
CA PRO A 281 3.25 6.03 -2.05
C PRO A 281 4.37 6.71 -2.84
N ASN A 282 5.50 6.02 -3.05
CA ASN A 282 6.66 6.48 -3.80
C ASN A 282 7.00 5.55 -4.99
N ALA A 283 5.98 5.03 -5.68
CA ALA A 283 6.10 4.15 -6.84
C ALA A 283 7.09 4.63 -7.94
N ARG A 284 7.30 5.94 -8.10
CA ARG A 284 8.30 6.49 -9.04
C ARG A 284 9.74 6.29 -8.54
N SER A 285 9.96 6.37 -7.23
CA SER A 285 11.23 6.03 -6.57
C SER A 285 11.51 4.53 -6.71
N VAL A 286 10.51 3.66 -6.50
CA VAL A 286 10.63 2.20 -6.72
C VAL A 286 11.08 1.92 -8.15
N SER A 287 10.38 2.50 -9.13
CA SER A 287 10.70 2.38 -10.56
C SER A 287 12.10 2.91 -10.91
N THR A 288 12.65 3.81 -10.09
CA THR A 288 14.00 4.37 -10.25
C THR A 288 15.06 3.51 -9.59
N ALA A 289 14.81 2.97 -8.39
CA ALA A 289 15.69 2.01 -7.73
C ALA A 289 15.84 0.73 -8.56
N LEU A 290 14.72 0.15 -9.03
CA LEU A 290 14.70 -1.00 -9.93
C LEU A 290 15.56 -0.78 -11.19
N ARG A 291 15.50 0.42 -11.77
CA ARG A 291 16.32 0.80 -12.95
C ARG A 291 17.80 0.95 -12.62
N LYS A 292 18.18 1.28 -11.38
CA LYS A 292 19.58 1.34 -10.94
C LYS A 292 20.16 -0.05 -10.71
N VAL A 293 19.39 -0.98 -10.12
CA VAL A 293 19.86 -2.34 -9.81
C VAL A 293 19.71 -3.35 -10.96
N LYS A 294 19.03 -3.01 -12.06
CA LYS A 294 18.72 -3.91 -13.19
C LYS A 294 19.91 -4.69 -13.79
N ASP A 295 21.13 -4.14 -13.70
CA ASP A 295 22.35 -4.73 -14.27
C ASP A 295 23.20 -5.46 -13.22
N LEU A 296 22.79 -5.44 -11.94
CA LEU A 296 23.43 -6.17 -10.85
C LEU A 296 22.81 -7.58 -10.76
N PRO A 297 23.60 -8.66 -10.75
CA PRO A 297 23.09 -10.03 -10.83
C PRO A 297 22.68 -10.57 -9.46
N TYR A 298 21.79 -9.88 -8.74
CA TYR A 298 21.36 -10.33 -7.41
C TYR A 298 20.47 -11.57 -7.49
N GLU A 299 20.75 -12.54 -6.62
CA GLU A 299 20.06 -13.83 -6.51
C GLU A 299 19.27 -13.94 -5.20
N ILE A 300 19.65 -13.15 -4.18
CA ILE A 300 18.99 -13.10 -2.86
C ILE A 300 18.74 -11.63 -2.51
N ILE A 301 17.56 -11.33 -1.97
CA ILE A 301 17.25 -10.03 -1.35
C ILE A 301 17.16 -10.22 0.17
N ALA A 302 18.06 -9.51 0.85
CA ALA A 302 18.18 -9.40 2.30
C ALA A 302 17.44 -8.14 2.77
N ASN A 303 16.15 -8.32 3.04
CA ASN A 303 15.19 -7.29 3.46
C ASN A 303 15.15 -7.12 5.00
N GLY A 304 14.72 -5.97 5.49
CA GLY A 304 14.64 -5.65 6.92
C GLY A 304 13.52 -6.37 7.67
N HIS A 305 12.46 -6.80 6.96
CA HIS A 305 11.27 -7.41 7.58
C HIS A 305 10.79 -8.67 6.85
N GLY A 306 10.39 -9.66 7.64
CA GLY A 306 9.80 -10.91 7.17
C GLY A 306 10.86 -11.92 6.73
N PRO A 307 10.46 -12.95 5.97
CA PRO A 307 11.41 -13.85 5.32
C PRO A 307 12.23 -13.14 4.23
N LEU A 308 13.48 -13.57 4.08
CA LEU A 308 14.39 -13.14 3.02
C LEU A 308 13.95 -13.73 1.68
N LEU A 309 14.16 -13.02 0.59
CA LEU A 309 13.75 -13.51 -0.73
C LEU A 309 14.91 -14.25 -1.39
N ARG A 310 14.74 -15.54 -1.65
CA ARG A 310 15.72 -16.44 -2.27
C ARG A 310 15.08 -17.26 -3.40
N TYR A 311 13.85 -17.73 -3.23
CA TYR A 311 13.21 -18.67 -4.16
C TYR A 311 12.32 -18.00 -5.20
N ASN A 312 11.71 -16.84 -4.88
CA ASN A 312 10.75 -16.13 -5.74
C ASN A 312 11.20 -14.71 -6.12
N VAL A 313 12.49 -14.37 -5.98
CA VAL A 313 13.04 -13.03 -6.27
C VAL A 313 12.52 -12.44 -7.60
N PRO A 314 12.54 -13.15 -8.76
CA PRO A 314 12.06 -12.56 -10.02
C PRO A 314 10.55 -12.24 -10.04
N GLU A 315 9.73 -13.06 -9.38
CA GLU A 315 8.27 -12.86 -9.28
C GLU A 315 7.96 -11.69 -8.34
N LEU A 316 8.60 -11.66 -7.17
CA LEU A 316 8.37 -10.65 -6.14
C LEU A 316 8.87 -9.25 -6.56
N VAL A 317 10.02 -9.17 -7.22
CA VAL A 317 10.51 -7.93 -7.86
C VAL A 317 9.61 -7.54 -9.05
N GLY A 318 9.15 -8.51 -9.83
CA GLY A 318 8.20 -8.30 -10.93
C GLY A 318 6.85 -7.72 -10.47
N ARG A 319 6.38 -8.11 -9.28
CA ARG A 319 5.19 -7.51 -8.63
C ARG A 319 5.43 -6.04 -8.28
N TYR A 320 6.54 -5.70 -7.64
CA TYR A 320 6.90 -4.31 -7.33
C TYR A 320 6.95 -3.44 -8.59
N ASP A 321 7.56 -3.92 -9.69
CA ASP A 321 7.59 -3.22 -10.98
C ASP A 321 6.18 -3.01 -11.57
N LYS A 322 5.36 -4.07 -11.59
CA LYS A 322 3.99 -4.05 -12.12
C LYS A 322 3.09 -3.10 -11.33
N TRP A 323 3.10 -3.18 -10.00
CA TRP A 323 2.32 -2.31 -9.12
C TRP A 323 2.77 -0.85 -9.25
N SER A 324 4.08 -0.60 -9.27
CA SER A 324 4.63 0.75 -9.40
C SER A 324 4.26 1.41 -10.73
N LYS A 325 4.31 0.66 -11.83
CA LYS A 325 3.84 1.12 -13.15
C LYS A 325 2.34 1.38 -13.19
N ALA A 326 1.53 0.59 -12.48
CA ALA A 326 0.09 0.82 -12.39
C ALA A 326 -0.25 2.11 -11.61
N ILE A 327 0.40 2.35 -10.47
CA ILE A 327 0.26 3.59 -9.69
C ILE A 327 0.76 4.80 -10.52
N ALA A 328 1.93 4.70 -11.15
CA ALA A 328 2.48 5.77 -11.97
C ALA A 328 1.61 6.14 -13.20
N ALA A 329 0.68 5.28 -13.61
CA ALA A 329 -0.29 5.52 -14.67
C ALA A 329 -1.62 6.15 -14.17
N ALA A 330 -1.72 6.52 -12.90
CA ALA A 330 -2.90 7.18 -12.34
C ALA A 330 -3.25 8.49 -13.07
N PRO A 331 -4.54 8.86 -13.18
CA PRO A 331 -4.99 10.04 -13.92
C PRO A 331 -4.64 11.37 -13.24
N ALA A 332 -4.22 11.36 -11.98
CA ALA A 332 -3.79 12.49 -11.19
C ALA A 332 -2.75 12.02 -10.16
N SER A 333 -2.01 12.97 -9.58
CA SER A 333 -1.12 12.70 -8.45
C SER A 333 -1.18 13.80 -7.37
N VAL A 334 -0.85 13.44 -6.14
CA VAL A 334 -0.79 14.32 -4.96
C VAL A 334 0.63 14.35 -4.40
N MET A 335 1.13 15.54 -4.13
CA MET A 335 2.36 15.74 -3.39
C MET A 335 2.06 15.66 -1.88
N VAL A 336 2.79 14.86 -1.11
CA VAL A 336 2.60 14.75 0.35
C VAL A 336 3.87 15.25 1.05
N LEU A 337 3.76 16.40 1.70
CA LEU A 337 4.84 17.00 2.48
C LEU A 337 4.69 16.63 3.95
N TYR A 338 5.71 16.00 4.51
CA TYR A 338 5.77 15.57 5.91
C TYR A 338 7.12 15.99 6.53
N ALA A 339 7.32 15.77 7.83
CA ALA A 339 8.60 15.96 8.49
C ALA A 339 9.06 14.64 9.10
N ALA A 340 10.17 14.08 8.63
CA ALA A 340 10.67 12.80 9.15
C ALA A 340 11.15 12.92 10.61
N ASP A 341 10.92 11.88 11.40
CA ASP A 341 11.28 11.82 12.83
C ASP A 341 10.65 12.96 13.66
N TYR A 342 9.43 13.37 13.29
CA TYR A 342 8.72 14.47 13.95
C TYR A 342 7.30 14.14 14.39
N GLY A 343 7.13 13.87 15.69
CA GLY A 343 5.83 13.55 16.27
C GLY A 343 5.25 12.29 15.63
N PHE A 344 4.09 12.43 15.00
CA PHE A 344 3.43 11.39 14.21
C PHE A 344 3.37 11.73 12.71
N SER A 345 4.18 12.70 12.24
CA SER A 345 4.11 13.21 10.85
C SER A 345 4.28 12.09 9.82
N ASP A 346 5.28 11.22 10.01
CA ASP A 346 5.53 10.04 9.17
C ASP A 346 4.27 9.17 9.00
N ARG A 347 3.80 8.57 10.11
CA ARG A 347 2.71 7.59 10.12
C ARG A 347 1.38 8.17 9.65
N LEU A 348 1.07 9.41 10.05
CA LEU A 348 -0.14 10.10 9.62
C LEU A 348 -0.07 10.46 8.12
N SER A 349 1.09 10.88 7.61
CA SER A 349 1.27 11.19 6.19
C SER A 349 1.23 9.95 5.30
N GLN A 350 1.83 8.83 5.74
CA GLN A 350 1.73 7.52 5.10
C GLN A 350 0.27 7.05 5.05
N THR A 351 -0.48 7.21 6.13
CA THR A 351 -1.91 6.85 6.21
C THR A 351 -2.77 7.71 5.26
N LEU A 352 -2.51 9.01 5.17
CA LEU A 352 -3.08 9.90 4.15
C LEU A 352 -2.72 9.44 2.73
N ALA A 353 -1.46 9.10 2.47
CA ALA A 353 -0.99 8.63 1.16
C ALA A 353 -1.57 7.27 0.78
N HIS A 354 -1.78 6.37 1.73
CA HIS A 354 -2.49 5.12 1.54
C HIS A 354 -3.93 5.38 1.08
N GLY A 355 -4.69 6.25 1.75
CA GLY A 355 -6.04 6.64 1.34
C GLY A 355 -6.08 7.22 -0.09
N ILE A 356 -5.10 8.04 -0.46
CA ILE A 356 -4.99 8.62 -1.82
C ILE A 356 -4.72 7.53 -2.88
N THR A 357 -3.76 6.64 -2.63
CA THR A 357 -3.35 5.58 -3.58
C THR A 357 -4.40 4.48 -3.72
N LYS A 358 -5.03 4.07 -2.62
CA LYS A 358 -6.20 3.18 -2.54
C LYS A 358 -7.39 3.69 -3.37
N ALA A 359 -7.58 5.01 -3.42
CA ALA A 359 -8.58 5.68 -4.26
C ALA A 359 -8.15 5.88 -5.74
N GLY A 360 -6.99 5.37 -6.17
CA GLY A 360 -6.56 5.37 -7.57
C GLY A 360 -5.87 6.65 -8.04
N VAL A 361 -5.30 7.44 -7.13
CA VAL A 361 -4.49 8.63 -7.39
C VAL A 361 -3.06 8.37 -6.94
N ALA A 362 -2.05 8.70 -7.76
CA ALA A 362 -0.66 8.49 -7.35
C ALA A 362 -0.26 9.50 -6.27
N THR A 363 0.78 9.18 -5.50
CA THR A 363 1.43 10.14 -4.59
C THR A 363 2.90 10.32 -4.93
N GLU A 364 3.48 11.39 -4.40
CA GLU A 364 4.92 11.59 -4.24
C GLU A 364 5.10 12.19 -2.83
N MET A 365 5.72 11.43 -1.92
CA MET A 365 6.00 11.89 -0.56
C MET A 365 7.39 12.52 -0.48
N ALA A 366 7.56 13.58 0.31
CA ALA A 366 8.87 14.15 0.63
C ALA A 366 8.91 14.80 2.01
N ASP A 367 10.04 14.63 2.67
CA ASP A 367 10.39 15.25 3.94
C ASP A 367 10.83 16.72 3.75
N VAL A 368 10.12 17.65 4.39
CA VAL A 368 10.43 19.09 4.33
C VAL A 368 11.70 19.49 5.09
N LEU A 369 12.27 18.59 5.90
CA LEU A 369 13.53 18.82 6.61
C LEU A 369 14.77 18.56 5.75
N SER A 370 14.65 17.75 4.68
CA SER A 370 15.77 17.37 3.81
C SER A 370 15.60 17.70 2.31
N MET A 371 14.40 18.08 1.86
CA MET A 371 14.09 18.35 0.45
C MET A 371 14.77 19.61 -0.12
N ASP A 372 15.25 19.54 -1.37
CA ASP A 372 15.75 20.71 -2.10
C ASP A 372 14.61 21.63 -2.61
N PRO A 373 14.72 22.97 -2.48
CA PRO A 373 13.68 23.89 -2.93
C PRO A 373 13.34 23.83 -4.43
N GLN A 374 14.28 23.48 -5.32
CA GLN A 374 14.02 23.33 -6.75
C GLN A 374 13.25 22.03 -7.01
N GLU A 375 13.59 20.95 -6.32
CA GLU A 375 12.86 19.69 -6.37
C GLU A 375 11.41 19.88 -5.87
N LEU A 376 11.21 20.67 -4.80
CA LEU A 376 9.89 21.01 -4.27
C LEU A 376 9.05 21.77 -5.30
N VAL A 377 9.62 22.76 -6.00
CA VAL A 377 8.93 23.48 -7.10
C VAL A 377 8.62 22.55 -8.26
N GLU A 378 9.52 21.64 -8.63
CA GLU A 378 9.28 20.67 -9.70
C GLU A 378 8.14 19.71 -9.32
N MET A 379 8.14 19.21 -8.08
CA MET A 379 7.10 18.32 -7.55
C MET A 379 5.74 19.01 -7.45
N LEU A 380 5.69 20.27 -7.00
CA LEU A 380 4.49 21.10 -7.08
C LEU A 380 4.00 21.31 -8.52
N SER A 381 4.93 21.40 -9.47
CA SER A 381 4.57 21.69 -10.85
C SER A 381 3.74 20.58 -11.50
N ARG A 382 4.03 19.32 -11.12
CA ARG A 382 3.47 18.08 -11.70
C ARG A 382 2.30 17.48 -10.91
N ASN A 383 2.13 17.82 -9.63
CA ASN A 383 1.04 17.32 -8.80
C ASN A 383 -0.23 18.18 -8.87
N SER A 384 -1.39 17.52 -8.82
CA SER A 384 -2.72 18.15 -8.89
C SER A 384 -3.35 18.40 -7.51
N GLY A 385 -2.90 17.68 -6.48
CA GLY A 385 -3.18 17.99 -5.09
C GLY A 385 -1.90 18.11 -4.25
N VAL A 386 -2.04 18.64 -3.05
CA VAL A 386 -0.98 18.79 -2.05
C VAL A 386 -1.54 18.37 -0.68
N VAL A 387 -0.77 17.61 0.08
CA VAL A 387 -0.93 17.44 1.53
C VAL A 387 0.24 18.15 2.19
N LEU A 388 -0.02 18.91 3.24
CA LEU A 388 1.01 19.49 4.11
C LEU A 388 0.73 19.10 5.56
N MET A 389 1.55 18.22 6.11
CA MET A 389 1.63 18.02 7.56
C MET A 389 2.31 19.23 8.21
N THR A 390 1.97 19.58 9.45
CA THR A 390 2.66 20.64 10.21
C THR A 390 4.08 20.19 10.58
N PRO A 391 5.14 20.86 10.09
CA PRO A 391 6.51 20.55 10.51
C PRO A 391 6.85 21.26 11.83
N PRO A 392 8.03 21.01 12.43
CA PRO A 392 8.52 21.79 13.57
C PRO A 392 8.66 23.27 13.22
N ASN A 393 8.04 24.14 14.02
CA ASN A 393 8.03 25.58 13.81
C ASN A 393 9.39 26.27 14.01
N ASP A 394 10.37 25.57 14.59
CA ASP A 394 11.72 26.07 14.86
C ASP A 394 12.77 25.63 13.83
N ALA A 395 12.45 24.73 12.90
CA ALA A 395 13.35 24.27 11.84
C ALA A 395 13.46 25.28 10.67
N PRO A 396 14.64 25.85 10.37
CA PRO A 396 14.84 26.74 9.23
C PRO A 396 14.50 26.10 7.86
N GLU A 397 14.80 24.82 7.71
CA GLU A 397 14.57 24.02 6.50
C GLU A 397 13.07 23.93 6.19
N ALA A 398 12.27 23.53 7.20
CA ALA A 398 10.81 23.49 7.10
C ALA A 398 10.20 24.85 6.73
N ARG A 399 10.64 25.93 7.38
CA ARG A 399 10.22 27.30 7.04
C ARG A 399 10.59 27.67 5.60
N GLY A 400 11.76 27.23 5.13
CA GLY A 400 12.19 27.37 3.73
C GLY A 400 11.23 26.67 2.78
N ALA A 401 10.95 25.39 3.04
CA ALA A 401 10.02 24.58 2.25
C ALA A 401 8.58 25.17 2.23
N ILE A 402 8.05 25.62 3.37
CA ILE A 402 6.74 26.30 3.47
C ILE A 402 6.73 27.58 2.62
N ASN A 403 7.75 28.43 2.72
CA ASN A 403 7.81 29.67 1.93
C ASN A 403 7.90 29.38 0.43
N THR A 404 8.69 28.37 0.03
CA THR A 404 8.77 27.92 -1.36
C THR A 404 7.41 27.40 -1.84
N LEU A 405 6.74 26.56 -1.05
CA LEU A 405 5.38 26.07 -1.31
C LEU A 405 4.40 27.22 -1.53
N LEU A 406 4.27 28.15 -0.56
CA LEU A 406 3.33 29.27 -0.64
C LEU A 406 3.60 30.20 -1.84
N SER A 407 4.86 30.30 -2.29
CA SER A 407 5.21 31.10 -3.48
C SER A 407 4.97 30.38 -4.83
N ALA A 408 4.92 29.04 -4.84
CA ALA A 408 4.85 28.24 -6.06
C ALA A 408 3.51 27.50 -6.26
N ILE A 409 2.66 27.44 -5.23
CA ILE A 409 1.36 26.74 -5.28
C ILE A 409 0.39 27.40 -6.27
N LYS A 410 -0.44 26.59 -6.93
CA LYS A 410 -1.35 27.03 -8.00
C LYS A 410 -2.81 27.08 -7.48
N PRO A 411 -3.59 28.15 -7.71
CA PRO A 411 -5.00 28.30 -7.27
C PRO A 411 -6.01 27.20 -7.63
N LYS A 412 -5.62 26.19 -8.42
CA LYS A 412 -6.47 25.05 -8.80
C LYS A 412 -6.11 23.75 -8.08
N GLN A 413 -4.98 23.69 -7.38
CA GLN A 413 -4.58 22.49 -6.64
C GLN A 413 -5.51 22.28 -5.44
N LYS A 414 -5.80 21.01 -5.13
CA LYS A 414 -6.56 20.64 -3.94
C LYS A 414 -5.61 20.40 -2.79
N VAL A 415 -5.80 21.10 -1.68
CA VAL A 415 -4.89 21.04 -0.54
C VAL A 415 -5.57 20.41 0.66
N VAL A 416 -4.87 19.54 1.38
CA VAL A 416 -5.20 19.17 2.76
C VAL A 416 -4.06 19.64 3.64
N VAL A 417 -4.39 20.26 4.78
CA VAL A 417 -3.43 20.55 5.84
C VAL A 417 -3.76 19.68 7.05
N ALA A 418 -2.74 19.23 7.77
CA ALA A 418 -2.93 18.30 8.87
C ALA A 418 -1.88 18.49 9.98
N GLU A 419 -2.27 18.35 11.24
CA GLU A 419 -1.34 18.41 12.37
C GLU A 419 -0.53 17.10 12.52
N SER A 420 0.76 17.22 12.80
CA SER A 420 1.69 16.11 13.06
C SER A 420 1.72 15.67 14.52
N TYR A 421 1.15 16.45 15.44
CA TYR A 421 1.20 16.22 16.89
C TYR A 421 2.65 16.08 17.42
N GLY A 422 3.55 16.95 16.95
CA GLY A 422 4.95 17.01 17.41
C GLY A 422 5.20 17.97 18.58
N GLY A 423 4.18 18.69 19.05
CA GLY A 423 4.21 19.57 20.23
C GLY A 423 4.96 20.89 20.04
N ARG A 424 5.66 21.05 18.91
CA ARG A 424 6.31 22.28 18.43
C ARG A 424 5.81 22.63 17.01
N ASP A 425 4.59 22.24 16.69
CA ASP A 425 4.07 22.28 15.33
C ASP A 425 4.00 23.73 14.81
N GLU A 426 4.23 23.92 13.51
CA GLU A 426 3.83 25.15 12.81
C GLU A 426 2.31 25.32 12.93
N PRO A 427 1.80 26.42 13.48
CA PRO A 427 0.36 26.54 13.76
C PRO A 427 -0.48 26.35 12.50
N LEU A 428 -1.42 25.40 12.55
CA LEU A 428 -2.26 25.05 11.39
C LEU A 428 -2.96 26.28 10.80
N ASP A 429 -3.45 27.18 11.66
CA ASP A 429 -4.12 28.42 11.26
C ASP A 429 -3.20 29.39 10.49
N SER A 430 -1.89 29.40 10.80
CA SER A 430 -0.88 30.18 10.06
C SER A 430 -0.71 29.62 8.64
N LEU A 431 -0.65 28.28 8.50
CA LEU A 431 -0.55 27.61 7.20
C LEU A 431 -1.82 27.83 6.36
N VAL A 432 -3.00 27.69 6.96
CA VAL A 432 -4.29 27.98 6.29
C VAL A 432 -4.34 29.44 5.81
N SER A 433 -3.96 30.40 6.66
CA SER A 433 -3.91 31.82 6.31
C SER A 433 -2.93 32.11 5.17
N GLY A 434 -1.75 31.48 5.19
CA GLY A 434 -0.76 31.55 4.11
C GLY A 434 -1.28 31.01 2.78
N LEU A 435 -1.92 29.84 2.79
CA LEU A 435 -2.51 29.22 1.60
C LEU A 435 -3.66 30.07 1.01
N VAL A 436 -4.55 30.57 1.86
CA VAL A 436 -5.63 31.48 1.45
C VAL A 436 -5.07 32.77 0.85
N SER A 437 -3.98 33.31 1.41
CA SER A 437 -3.26 34.47 0.87
C SER A 437 -2.59 34.17 -0.49
N ALA A 438 -2.16 32.93 -0.72
CA ALA A 438 -1.69 32.42 -2.02
C ALA A 438 -2.84 32.08 -3.00
N GLY A 439 -4.10 32.30 -2.61
CA GLY A 439 -5.28 32.05 -3.45
C GLY A 439 -5.73 30.59 -3.50
N VAL A 440 -5.41 29.80 -2.47
CA VAL A 440 -5.78 28.37 -2.34
C VAL A 440 -6.48 28.14 -1.01
N GLU A 441 -7.76 27.75 -1.05
CA GLU A 441 -8.50 27.32 0.14
C GLU A 441 -8.31 25.81 0.37
N PRO A 442 -7.89 25.36 1.57
CA PRO A 442 -7.82 23.94 1.90
C PRO A 442 -9.17 23.24 1.74
N LEU A 443 -9.14 21.99 1.28
CA LEU A 443 -10.28 21.09 1.20
C LEU A 443 -10.65 20.54 2.59
N LEU A 444 -9.64 20.28 3.43
CA LEU A 444 -9.75 19.77 4.80
C LEU A 444 -8.60 20.34 5.65
N ASP A 445 -8.87 20.62 6.92
CA ASP A 445 -7.90 20.97 7.97
C ASP A 445 -7.97 19.95 9.12
N LEU A 446 -7.09 18.95 9.10
CA LEU A 446 -7.09 17.86 10.10
C LEU A 446 -6.35 18.29 11.37
N ARG A 447 -7.03 18.22 12.51
CA ARG A 447 -6.48 18.60 13.82
C ARG A 447 -6.36 17.40 14.74
N VAL A 448 -5.22 17.28 15.42
CA VAL A 448 -4.85 16.15 16.28
C VAL A 448 -4.66 16.70 17.70
N LYS A 449 -5.63 16.43 18.57
CA LYS A 449 -5.70 17.02 19.92
C LYS A 449 -5.10 16.16 21.02
N GLU A 450 -4.88 14.89 20.72
CA GLU A 450 -4.41 13.84 21.61
C GLU A 450 -3.56 12.86 20.79
N GLU A 451 -2.86 11.96 21.45
CA GLU A 451 -2.00 10.97 20.80
C GLU A 451 -2.79 10.13 19.78
N PRO A 452 -2.33 10.00 18.52
CA PRO A 452 -3.06 9.30 17.47
C PRO A 452 -3.51 7.88 17.85
N THR A 453 -4.82 7.69 17.86
CA THR A 453 -5.47 6.37 17.98
C THR A 453 -5.88 5.84 16.60
N GLU A 454 -6.35 4.59 16.52
CA GLU A 454 -6.93 4.03 15.28
C GLU A 454 -8.00 4.93 14.64
N GLY A 455 -8.77 5.67 15.45
CA GLY A 455 -9.76 6.63 14.94
C GLY A 455 -9.12 7.83 14.24
N VAL A 456 -7.93 8.26 14.68
CA VAL A 456 -7.13 9.32 14.03
C VAL A 456 -6.50 8.78 12.75
N TYR A 457 -5.98 7.56 12.74
CA TYR A 457 -5.50 6.94 11.50
C TYR A 457 -6.63 6.77 10.47
N GLN A 458 -7.80 6.28 10.87
CA GLN A 458 -8.95 6.17 9.96
C GLN A 458 -9.43 7.54 9.45
N LEU A 459 -9.43 8.59 10.29
CA LEU A 459 -9.68 9.98 9.90
C LEU A 459 -8.72 10.44 8.77
N PHE A 460 -7.44 10.11 8.87
CA PHE A 460 -6.42 10.48 7.88
C PHE A 460 -6.55 9.67 6.57
N GLU A 461 -6.85 8.38 6.67
CA GLU A 461 -7.13 7.50 5.52
C GLU A 461 -8.37 7.98 4.74
N GLU A 462 -9.43 8.36 5.46
CA GLU A 462 -10.67 8.93 4.91
C GLU A 462 -10.40 10.28 4.21
N ALA A 463 -9.62 11.17 4.83
CA ALA A 463 -9.25 12.46 4.25
C ALA A 463 -8.43 12.30 2.96
N GLY A 464 -7.53 11.32 2.90
CA GLY A 464 -6.76 11.00 1.70
C GLY A 464 -7.65 10.46 0.57
N THR A 465 -8.60 9.59 0.92
CA THR A 465 -9.62 9.08 0.00
C THR A 465 -10.48 10.21 -0.56
N ASP A 466 -10.94 11.15 0.28
CA ASP A 466 -11.76 12.29 -0.14
C ASP A 466 -10.98 13.28 -1.03
N LEU A 467 -9.69 13.52 -0.75
CA LEU A 467 -8.82 14.32 -1.62
C LEU A 467 -8.67 13.68 -3.01
N ALA A 468 -8.43 12.36 -3.07
CA ALA A 468 -8.35 11.63 -4.34
C ALA A 468 -9.68 11.70 -5.12
N GLN A 469 -10.82 11.45 -4.45
CA GLN A 469 -12.16 11.59 -5.03
C GLN A 469 -12.40 13.00 -5.59
N ALA A 470 -12.00 14.05 -4.86
CA ALA A 470 -12.13 15.44 -5.29
C ALA A 470 -11.32 15.76 -6.55
N LEU A 471 -10.22 15.04 -6.81
CA LEU A 471 -9.41 15.16 -8.02
C LEU A 471 -10.00 14.39 -9.21
N ILE A 472 -10.45 13.13 -9.02
CA ILE A 472 -10.76 12.23 -10.15
C ILE A 472 -12.25 11.99 -10.42
N ALA A 473 -13.16 12.26 -9.49
CA ALA A 473 -14.56 11.77 -9.58
C ALA A 473 -15.26 12.18 -10.89
N LYS A 474 -15.05 13.40 -11.38
CA LYS A 474 -15.63 13.89 -12.63
C LYS A 474 -15.19 13.06 -13.85
N ASP A 475 -13.89 12.77 -13.93
CA ASP A 475 -13.29 12.04 -15.05
C ASP A 475 -13.58 10.54 -14.94
N THR A 476 -13.61 9.99 -13.73
CA THR A 476 -14.05 8.61 -13.45
C THR A 476 -15.50 8.40 -13.87
N ILE A 477 -16.42 9.32 -13.54
CA ILE A 477 -17.83 9.25 -13.98
C ILE A 477 -17.94 9.37 -15.50
N ALA A 478 -17.16 10.26 -16.13
CA ALA A 478 -17.15 10.41 -17.59
C ALA A 478 -16.64 9.13 -18.29
N LYS A 479 -15.52 8.56 -17.82
CA LYS A 479 -14.96 7.30 -18.32
C LYS A 479 -15.92 6.12 -18.12
N LYS A 480 -16.50 5.95 -16.91
CA LYS A 480 -17.49 4.88 -16.64
C LYS A 480 -18.74 4.98 -17.53
N LYS A 481 -19.20 6.20 -17.85
CA LYS A 481 -20.30 6.43 -18.82
C LYS A 481 -19.92 6.13 -20.28
N ALA A 482 -18.67 6.40 -20.67
CA ALA A 482 -18.20 6.17 -22.04
C ALA A 482 -17.82 4.71 -22.33
N ALA A 483 -17.29 3.98 -21.33
CA ALA A 483 -16.74 2.64 -21.51
C ALA A 483 -17.81 1.53 -21.58
N MET A 484 -18.97 1.70 -20.94
CA MET A 484 -19.98 0.64 -20.88
C MET A 484 -21.07 0.83 -21.95
N ASN A 485 -21.23 -0.17 -22.82
CA ASN A 485 -22.32 -0.22 -23.79
C ASN A 485 -23.69 -0.04 -23.09
N PRO A 486 -24.59 0.86 -23.55
CA PRO A 486 -25.84 1.14 -22.86
C PRO A 486 -26.76 -0.06 -22.63
N ASP A 487 -26.74 -1.07 -23.50
CA ASP A 487 -27.60 -2.25 -23.35
C ASP A 487 -26.97 -3.28 -22.42
N VAL A 488 -25.63 -3.39 -22.41
CA VAL A 488 -24.89 -4.13 -21.36
C VAL A 488 -25.15 -3.50 -19.98
N ALA A 489 -25.12 -2.17 -19.89
CA ALA A 489 -25.40 -1.43 -18.66
C ALA A 489 -26.82 -1.65 -18.12
N LYS A 490 -27.82 -1.77 -19.01
CA LYS A 490 -29.21 -2.10 -18.66
C LYS A 490 -29.38 -3.58 -18.29
N ALA A 491 -28.69 -4.49 -18.98
CA ALA A 491 -28.72 -5.92 -18.69
C ALA A 491 -28.13 -6.21 -17.31
N LEU A 492 -26.95 -5.65 -17.01
CA LEU A 492 -26.31 -5.78 -15.70
C LEU A 492 -27.15 -5.15 -14.57
N ALA A 493 -27.93 -4.10 -14.86
CA ALA A 493 -28.86 -3.51 -13.89
C ALA A 493 -30.01 -4.45 -13.48
N ARG A 494 -30.25 -5.55 -14.22
CA ARG A 494 -31.22 -6.59 -13.85
C ARG A 494 -30.71 -7.50 -12.75
N VAL A 495 -29.42 -7.49 -12.43
CA VAL A 495 -28.89 -8.16 -11.23
C VAL A 495 -29.36 -7.38 -10.00
N SER A 496 -30.33 -7.96 -9.30
CA SER A 496 -30.88 -7.49 -8.03
C SER A 496 -30.27 -8.23 -6.85
N GLY A 497 -30.00 -7.51 -5.76
CA GLY A 497 -29.67 -8.08 -4.45
C GLY A 497 -30.58 -7.50 -3.37
N GLY A 498 -30.48 -8.02 -2.15
CA GLY A 498 -31.07 -7.36 -0.98
C GLY A 498 -30.42 -6.00 -0.71
N LEU A 499 -31.04 -5.20 0.16
CA LEU A 499 -30.43 -4.02 0.77
C LEU A 499 -29.96 -4.37 2.18
N TYR A 500 -28.72 -4.05 2.46
CA TYR A 500 -28.06 -4.34 3.73
C TYR A 500 -27.25 -3.12 4.19
N ILE A 501 -27.04 -2.99 5.50
CA ILE A 501 -25.94 -2.17 6.04
C ILE A 501 -24.89 -3.12 6.61
N VAL A 502 -23.66 -2.97 6.16
CA VAL A 502 -22.50 -3.65 6.72
C VAL A 502 -21.88 -2.72 7.72
N THR A 503 -21.63 -3.21 8.92
CA THR A 503 -21.04 -2.49 10.02
C THR A 503 -19.84 -3.27 10.53
N ALA A 504 -18.75 -2.59 10.83
CA ALA A 504 -17.54 -3.21 11.37
C ALA A 504 -17.00 -2.34 12.50
N ALA A 505 -16.41 -2.99 13.50
CA ALA A 505 -15.70 -2.36 14.59
C ALA A 505 -14.37 -3.10 14.85
N HIS A 506 -13.33 -2.33 15.16
CA HIS A 506 -12.08 -2.82 15.71
C HIS A 506 -11.64 -1.80 16.76
N ASN A 507 -11.36 -2.25 17.99
CA ASN A 507 -11.08 -1.41 19.16
C ASN A 507 -12.01 -0.17 19.26
N ASN A 508 -11.50 1.02 18.95
CA ASN A 508 -12.28 2.27 18.97
C ASN A 508 -12.88 2.65 17.60
N ALA A 509 -12.28 2.18 16.50
CA ALA A 509 -12.69 2.46 15.14
C ALA A 509 -14.01 1.73 14.79
N LYS A 510 -14.94 2.45 14.14
CA LYS A 510 -16.24 1.93 13.72
C LYS A 510 -16.63 2.52 12.38
N SER A 511 -17.05 1.67 11.44
CA SER A 511 -17.49 2.14 10.13
C SER A 511 -18.71 1.37 9.62
N ALA A 512 -19.37 1.95 8.62
CA ALA A 512 -20.59 1.42 8.01
C ALA A 512 -20.63 1.70 6.51
N MET A 513 -21.20 0.77 5.74
CA MET A 513 -21.56 1.01 4.34
C MET A 513 -22.90 0.38 3.96
N VAL A 514 -23.58 1.01 3.00
CA VAL A 514 -24.71 0.39 2.29
C VAL A 514 -24.17 -0.67 1.33
N ALA A 515 -24.69 -1.89 1.44
CA ALA A 515 -24.34 -3.00 0.57
C ALA A 515 -25.56 -3.52 -0.20
N SER A 516 -25.33 -3.95 -1.44
CA SER A 516 -26.34 -4.65 -2.26
C SER A 516 -25.78 -5.74 -3.16
N TRP A 517 -24.46 -5.97 -3.12
CA TRP A 517 -23.78 -7.06 -3.84
C TRP A 517 -23.35 -8.10 -2.80
N VAL A 518 -24.35 -8.83 -2.31
CA VAL A 518 -24.22 -9.88 -1.29
C VAL A 518 -24.87 -11.15 -1.82
N ALA A 519 -24.21 -12.29 -1.66
CA ALA A 519 -24.73 -13.60 -2.05
C ALA A 519 -24.24 -14.69 -1.10
N GLN A 520 -25.10 -15.66 -0.77
CA GLN A 520 -24.64 -16.87 -0.09
C GLN A 520 -23.65 -17.62 -0.99
N ALA A 521 -22.55 -18.10 -0.40
CA ALA A 521 -21.43 -18.71 -1.10
C ALA A 521 -21.22 -20.19 -0.74
N SER A 522 -21.63 -20.61 0.47
CA SER A 522 -21.37 -21.96 0.98
C SER A 522 -22.42 -22.42 2.01
N PHE A 523 -22.43 -23.74 2.26
CA PHE A 523 -23.16 -24.39 3.35
C PHE A 523 -22.23 -24.94 4.44
N GLU A 524 -21.02 -25.36 4.08
CA GLU A 524 -20.00 -25.92 4.98
C GLU A 524 -18.66 -25.19 4.76
N PRO A 525 -18.26 -24.25 5.64
CA PRO A 525 -19.11 -23.60 6.66
C PRO A 525 -20.19 -22.72 6.01
N LEU A 526 -21.16 -22.26 6.80
CA LEU A 526 -22.15 -21.27 6.34
C LEU A 526 -21.42 -19.98 5.96
N GLY A 527 -21.52 -19.55 4.71
CA GLY A 527 -20.72 -18.43 4.24
C GLY A 527 -21.37 -17.62 3.14
N LEU A 528 -20.94 -16.37 3.04
CA LEU A 528 -21.42 -15.38 2.09
C LEU A 528 -20.25 -14.65 1.43
N THR A 529 -20.53 -14.08 0.26
CA THR A 529 -19.66 -13.09 -0.37
C THR A 529 -20.28 -11.71 -0.28
N ILE A 530 -19.43 -10.70 -0.14
CA ILE A 530 -19.77 -9.30 -0.28
C ILE A 530 -18.73 -8.56 -1.12
N ALA A 531 -19.18 -7.68 -2.01
CA ALA A 531 -18.28 -6.75 -2.68
C ALA A 531 -18.11 -5.45 -1.87
N VAL A 532 -16.88 -5.15 -1.49
CA VAL A 532 -16.47 -3.91 -0.80
C VAL A 532 -15.71 -3.05 -1.80
N ALA A 533 -16.15 -1.82 -2.08
CA ALA A 533 -15.40 -0.92 -2.97
C ALA A 533 -14.07 -0.52 -2.33
N LYS A 534 -12.99 -0.46 -3.12
CA LYS A 534 -11.64 -0.16 -2.61
C LYS A 534 -11.55 1.22 -1.98
N ASP A 535 -12.40 2.17 -2.38
CA ASP A 535 -12.44 3.56 -1.89
C ASP A 535 -13.36 3.76 -0.67
N ARG A 536 -13.60 2.72 0.14
CA ARG A 536 -14.46 2.78 1.33
C ARG A 536 -13.67 2.68 2.63
N ALA A 537 -13.99 3.55 3.58
CA ALA A 537 -13.42 3.55 4.93
C ALA A 537 -13.56 2.22 5.67
N ILE A 538 -14.68 1.50 5.47
CA ILE A 538 -14.89 0.19 6.10
C ILE A 538 -13.96 -0.90 5.55
N GLU A 539 -13.31 -0.70 4.40
CA GLU A 539 -12.43 -1.70 3.80
C GLU A 539 -11.22 -2.03 4.69
N SER A 540 -10.68 -1.04 5.43
CA SER A 540 -9.61 -1.27 6.39
C SER A 540 -10.09 -2.05 7.63
N LEU A 541 -11.40 -2.11 7.90
CA LEU A 541 -12.01 -2.94 8.97
C LEU A 541 -12.55 -4.30 8.46
N MET A 542 -12.17 -4.71 7.24
CA MET A 542 -12.61 -5.95 6.59
C MET A 542 -11.44 -6.70 5.93
N GLN A 543 -10.30 -6.75 6.61
CA GLN A 543 -9.15 -7.56 6.24
C GLN A 543 -9.38 -9.04 6.60
N VAL A 544 -8.47 -9.95 6.23
CA VAL A 544 -8.59 -11.37 6.61
C VAL A 544 -8.45 -11.49 8.13
N GLY A 545 -9.34 -12.27 8.76
CA GLY A 545 -9.42 -12.39 10.23
C GLY A 545 -10.39 -11.42 10.90
N ASP A 546 -10.62 -10.22 10.32
CA ASP A 546 -11.57 -9.23 10.86
C ASP A 546 -13.01 -9.76 10.91
N SER A 547 -13.83 -9.14 11.77
CA SER A 547 -15.25 -9.47 11.93
C SER A 547 -16.16 -8.27 11.61
N PHE A 548 -17.33 -8.54 11.05
CA PHE A 548 -18.33 -7.52 10.71
C PHE A 548 -19.75 -8.06 10.91
N VAL A 549 -20.74 -7.17 10.98
CA VAL A 549 -22.16 -7.51 11.01
C VAL A 549 -22.83 -7.12 9.69
N LEU A 550 -23.56 -8.06 9.11
CA LEU A 550 -24.44 -7.82 7.96
C LEU A 550 -25.88 -7.62 8.44
N ASN A 551 -26.35 -6.37 8.43
CA ASN A 551 -27.70 -5.99 8.85
C ASN A 551 -28.66 -5.99 7.66
N CYS A 552 -29.67 -6.87 7.67
CA CYS A 552 -30.70 -6.97 6.65
C CYS A 552 -31.77 -5.88 6.81
N LEU A 553 -32.03 -5.10 5.76
CA LEU A 553 -33.05 -4.04 5.82
C LEU A 553 -34.43 -4.55 5.41
N GLY A 554 -35.47 -4.11 6.13
CA GLY A 554 -36.87 -4.46 5.85
C GLY A 554 -37.48 -3.65 4.71
N ASP A 555 -38.27 -4.32 3.86
CA ASP A 555 -39.05 -3.66 2.81
C ASP A 555 -40.04 -2.64 3.41
N GLY A 556 -40.23 -1.52 2.73
CA GLY A 556 -41.03 -0.38 3.20
C GLY A 556 -40.36 0.55 4.24
N GLU A 557 -39.45 0.06 5.07
CA GLU A 557 -38.90 0.82 6.23
C GLU A 557 -37.42 1.23 6.09
N TYR A 558 -36.69 0.65 5.14
CA TYR A 558 -35.24 0.87 4.96
C TYR A 558 -34.79 2.32 4.66
N ASN A 559 -35.70 3.23 4.31
CA ASN A 559 -35.36 4.56 3.78
C ASN A 559 -34.59 5.46 4.75
N ALA A 560 -34.83 5.34 6.06
CA ALA A 560 -34.15 6.14 7.07
C ALA A 560 -32.65 5.77 7.17
N LEU A 561 -32.37 4.48 7.42
CA LEU A 561 -31.00 3.93 7.44
C LEU A 561 -30.28 4.15 6.11
N LEU A 562 -30.97 3.94 4.98
CA LEU A 562 -30.38 4.16 3.66
C LEU A 562 -29.98 5.63 3.44
N LYS A 563 -30.85 6.59 3.81
CA LYS A 563 -30.52 8.02 3.70
C LYS A 563 -29.33 8.39 4.58
N HIS A 564 -29.28 7.84 5.80
CA HIS A 564 -28.18 8.08 6.75
C HIS A 564 -26.84 7.54 6.24
N PHE A 565 -26.76 6.26 5.88
CA PHE A 565 -25.50 5.64 5.45
C PHE A 565 -25.10 5.93 3.99
N LEU A 566 -25.93 6.64 3.21
CA LEU A 566 -25.54 7.22 1.90
C LEU A 566 -25.05 8.66 1.99
N GLN A 567 -25.21 9.36 3.12
CA GLN A 567 -24.70 10.72 3.25
C GLN A 567 -23.16 10.73 3.34
N ARG A 568 -22.54 11.84 2.96
CA ARG A 568 -21.12 12.04 3.21
C ARG A 568 -20.94 12.46 4.66
N PHE A 569 -20.23 11.63 5.42
CA PHE A 569 -19.72 11.99 6.73
C PHE A 569 -18.38 12.72 6.51
N PRO A 570 -18.11 13.83 7.22
CA PRO A 570 -16.75 14.35 7.34
C PRO A 570 -15.82 13.26 7.86
N PRO A 571 -14.54 13.23 7.46
CA PRO A 571 -13.56 12.32 8.01
C PRO A 571 -13.58 12.30 9.56
N GLY A 572 -13.58 11.11 10.15
CA GLY A 572 -13.60 10.90 11.61
C GLY A 572 -14.92 11.20 12.33
N ALA A 573 -16.01 11.58 11.64
CA ALA A 573 -17.32 11.77 12.27
C ALA A 573 -17.97 10.43 12.67
N ASP A 574 -18.74 10.41 13.76
CA ASP A 574 -19.47 9.19 14.17
C ASP A 574 -20.58 8.85 13.18
N ARG A 575 -20.31 7.83 12.36
CA ARG A 575 -21.24 7.28 11.36
C ARG A 575 -22.53 6.72 11.97
N PHE A 576 -22.59 6.51 13.29
CA PHE A 576 -23.73 5.97 14.01
C PHE A 576 -24.49 7.01 14.86
N GLU A 577 -24.08 8.28 14.83
CA GLU A 577 -24.79 9.34 15.55
C GLU A 577 -26.28 9.39 15.13
N GLY A 578 -27.18 9.33 16.10
CA GLY A 578 -28.63 9.33 15.87
C GLY A 578 -29.22 8.00 15.39
N ILE A 579 -28.44 6.92 15.31
CA ILE A 579 -28.90 5.56 14.95
C ILE A 579 -28.97 4.66 16.19
N ASN A 580 -30.04 3.89 16.33
CA ASN A 580 -30.19 2.91 17.40
C ASN A 580 -29.46 1.61 17.03
N TRP A 581 -28.45 1.24 17.82
CA TRP A 581 -27.68 0.02 17.64
C TRP A 581 -27.24 -0.58 18.99
N GLN A 582 -26.81 -1.84 18.95
CA GLN A 582 -26.23 -2.58 20.08
C GLN A 582 -24.97 -3.34 19.61
N PRO A 583 -23.95 -3.55 20.47
CA PRO A 583 -22.77 -4.30 20.08
C PRO A 583 -23.10 -5.79 19.91
N ALA A 584 -22.57 -6.38 18.85
CA ALA A 584 -22.43 -7.82 18.66
C ALA A 584 -21.37 -8.44 19.59
N ALA A 585 -21.22 -9.77 19.59
CA ALA A 585 -20.14 -10.47 20.29
C ALA A 585 -18.75 -10.02 19.78
N SER A 586 -18.64 -9.76 18.47
CA SER A 586 -17.49 -9.12 17.82
C SER A 586 -17.32 -7.62 18.11
N GLY A 587 -18.19 -6.99 18.91
CA GLY A 587 -18.22 -5.54 19.14
C GLY A 587 -18.78 -4.70 17.99
N SER A 588 -18.99 -5.31 16.81
CA SER A 588 -19.54 -4.62 15.62
C SER A 588 -21.00 -4.18 15.83
N PRO A 589 -21.45 -3.02 15.31
CA PRO A 589 -22.82 -2.55 15.52
C PRO A 589 -23.93 -3.38 14.86
N VAL A 590 -24.81 -3.99 15.65
CA VAL A 590 -26.09 -4.53 15.21
C VAL A 590 -27.13 -3.40 15.21
N LEU A 591 -27.76 -3.12 14.08
CA LEU A 591 -28.77 -2.05 13.95
C LEU A 591 -30.14 -2.54 14.41
N ASN A 592 -30.78 -1.83 15.34
CA ASN A 592 -32.04 -2.29 15.95
C ASN A 592 -33.23 -2.30 14.96
N ASP A 593 -33.18 -1.43 13.94
CA ASP A 593 -34.20 -1.34 12.88
C ASP A 593 -34.00 -2.40 11.77
N ALA A 594 -32.97 -3.26 11.86
CA ALA A 594 -32.78 -4.36 10.93
C ALA A 594 -33.81 -5.49 11.17
N ILE A 595 -34.19 -6.20 10.10
CA ILE A 595 -35.11 -7.35 10.21
C ILE A 595 -34.38 -8.64 10.60
N ALA A 596 -33.08 -8.70 10.34
CA ALA A 596 -32.17 -9.79 10.71
C ALA A 596 -30.73 -9.26 10.70
N HIS A 597 -29.83 -9.92 11.42
CA HIS A 597 -28.39 -9.67 11.38
C HIS A 597 -27.59 -10.97 11.35
N MET A 598 -26.36 -10.92 10.84
CA MET A 598 -25.39 -12.02 10.83
C MET A 598 -24.03 -11.48 11.25
N GLU A 599 -23.42 -12.07 12.27
CA GLU A 599 -22.00 -11.87 12.58
C GLU A 599 -21.16 -12.70 11.61
N CYS A 600 -20.17 -12.08 10.99
CA CYS A 600 -19.39 -12.65 9.91
C CYS A 600 -17.90 -12.48 10.18
N LYS A 601 -17.11 -13.54 10.02
CA LYS A 601 -15.64 -13.50 10.05
C LYS A 601 -15.07 -13.58 8.63
N VAL A 602 -14.16 -12.66 8.28
CA VAL A 602 -13.53 -12.65 6.94
C VAL A 602 -12.52 -13.79 6.82
N VAL A 603 -12.70 -14.63 5.80
CA VAL A 603 -11.85 -15.80 5.55
C VAL A 603 -10.91 -15.59 4.36
N SER A 604 -11.36 -14.92 3.29
CA SER A 604 -10.52 -14.62 2.13
C SER A 604 -11.05 -13.46 1.30
N ARG A 605 -10.18 -12.83 0.50
CA ARG A 605 -10.49 -11.65 -0.31
C ARG A 605 -9.96 -11.84 -1.73
N MET A 606 -10.78 -11.58 -2.75
CA MET A 606 -10.38 -11.62 -4.16
C MET A 606 -10.33 -10.21 -4.73
N GLU A 607 -9.19 -9.83 -5.31
CA GLU A 607 -9.03 -8.51 -5.94
C GLU A 607 -9.80 -8.41 -7.26
N THR A 608 -10.55 -7.33 -7.45
CA THR A 608 -11.12 -6.92 -8.75
C THR A 608 -10.62 -5.52 -9.12
N ALA A 609 -11.13 -4.93 -10.20
CA ALA A 609 -10.69 -3.62 -10.67
C ALA A 609 -10.89 -2.51 -9.61
N ASP A 610 -12.10 -2.32 -9.11
CA ASP A 610 -12.46 -1.27 -8.13
C ASP A 610 -13.10 -1.78 -6.84
N HIS A 611 -13.22 -3.10 -6.67
CA HIS A 611 -13.75 -3.74 -5.45
C HIS A 611 -12.87 -4.91 -4.98
N TRP A 612 -12.99 -5.25 -3.71
CA TRP A 612 -12.67 -6.57 -3.17
C TRP A 612 -13.94 -7.42 -3.13
N VAL A 613 -13.87 -8.68 -3.54
CA VAL A 613 -14.90 -9.68 -3.23
C VAL A 613 -14.44 -10.44 -2.00
N THR A 614 -15.04 -10.10 -0.86
CA THR A 614 -14.73 -10.68 0.45
C THR A 614 -15.63 -11.89 0.67
N TYR A 615 -15.04 -13.06 0.92
CA TYR A 615 -15.74 -14.25 1.41
C TYR A 615 -15.61 -14.32 2.94
N ALA A 616 -16.73 -14.53 3.61
CA ALA A 616 -16.84 -14.54 5.05
C ALA A 616 -17.73 -15.71 5.53
N GLU A 617 -17.33 -16.30 6.65
CA GLU A 617 -18.09 -17.31 7.38
C GLU A 617 -19.08 -16.61 8.32
N VAL A 618 -20.34 -17.05 8.34
CA VAL A 618 -21.38 -16.58 9.25
C VAL A 618 -21.26 -17.38 10.55
N VAL A 619 -20.82 -16.73 11.61
CA VAL A 619 -20.56 -17.38 12.92
C VAL A 619 -21.78 -17.34 13.83
N GLU A 620 -22.54 -16.25 13.81
CA GLU A 620 -23.80 -16.08 14.56
C GLU A 620 -24.82 -15.29 13.73
N GLY A 621 -26.09 -15.31 14.14
CA GLY A 621 -27.12 -14.48 13.51
C GLY A 621 -28.52 -14.69 14.08
N GLN A 622 -29.36 -13.66 13.92
CA GLN A 622 -30.73 -13.64 14.45
C GLN A 622 -31.69 -12.99 13.45
N VAL A 623 -32.92 -13.52 13.37
CA VAL A 623 -34.05 -12.85 12.71
C VAL A 623 -34.87 -12.12 13.78
N ALA A 624 -34.90 -10.80 13.71
CA ALA A 624 -35.65 -9.95 14.63
C ALA A 624 -37.13 -9.80 14.23
N GLN A 625 -37.43 -9.84 12.92
CA GLN A 625 -38.77 -9.56 12.38
C GLN A 625 -39.15 -10.62 11.31
N PRO A 626 -39.57 -11.83 11.73
CA PRO A 626 -39.70 -13.00 10.82
C PRO A 626 -40.76 -12.84 9.73
N ASP A 627 -41.79 -12.03 9.94
CA ASP A 627 -42.85 -11.78 8.96
C ASP A 627 -42.46 -10.73 7.91
N LYS A 628 -41.35 -10.00 8.09
CA LYS A 628 -40.89 -8.97 7.15
C LYS A 628 -39.97 -9.54 6.09
N ARG A 629 -40.10 -9.00 4.87
CA ARG A 629 -39.24 -9.34 3.73
C ARG A 629 -38.05 -8.39 3.66
N THR A 630 -36.91 -8.90 3.23
CA THR A 630 -35.74 -8.08 2.91
C THR A 630 -36.06 -7.13 1.76
N ALA A 631 -35.71 -5.86 1.93
CA ALA A 631 -35.78 -4.85 0.89
C ALA A 631 -34.87 -5.24 -0.29
N VAL A 632 -35.28 -4.95 -1.53
CA VAL A 632 -34.55 -5.36 -2.74
C VAL A 632 -34.07 -4.15 -3.53
N HIS A 633 -32.76 -4.09 -3.78
CA HIS A 633 -32.17 -3.04 -4.62
C HIS A 633 -32.46 -3.31 -6.11
N ARG A 634 -33.18 -2.38 -6.77
CA ARG A 634 -33.48 -2.43 -8.20
C ARG A 634 -32.89 -1.23 -8.93
N ARG A 635 -31.75 -1.42 -9.60
CA ARG A 635 -31.08 -0.39 -10.39
C ARG A 635 -31.75 -0.18 -11.75
N LYS A 636 -31.71 1.05 -12.27
CA LYS A 636 -32.15 1.36 -13.65
C LYS A 636 -31.02 1.18 -14.68
N VAL A 637 -29.78 1.43 -14.27
CA VAL A 637 -28.54 1.29 -15.05
C VAL A 637 -27.43 0.87 -14.08
N ALA A 638 -26.48 0.02 -14.49
CA ALA A 638 -25.43 -0.49 -13.60
C ALA A 638 -24.21 0.43 -13.43
N SER A 639 -24.12 1.56 -14.16
CA SER A 639 -22.95 2.46 -14.16
C SER A 639 -22.88 3.45 -13.00
N TYR A 640 -23.92 3.52 -12.16
CA TYR A 640 -23.99 4.36 -10.96
C TYR A 640 -24.99 3.75 -9.96
N TYR A 641 -24.87 4.16 -8.70
CA TYR A 641 -25.86 3.92 -7.65
C TYR A 641 -27.01 4.93 -7.76
#